data_AF-A0AAE0QPM1-F1
#
_entry.id   AF-A0AAE0QPM1-F1
#
_cell.length_a   1.000
_cell.length_b   1.000
_cell.length_c   1.000
_cell.angle_alpha   90.00
_cell.angle_beta   90.00
_cell.angle_gamma   90.00
#
_symmetry.space_group_name_H-M   'P 1'
#
loop_
_entity.id
_entity.type
_entity.pdbx_description
1 polymer ?
#
loop_
_entity_poly.entity_id
_entity_poly.type
_entity_poly.pdbx_seq_one_letter_code
_entity_poly.pdbx_strand_id
1 'polypeptide(L)'
;MRKSGVAEKYVRVVQDMYERSRTVVKCAVGQTEEFKVEVGLHQGSALSHFLFAIVMDQLSEEVRQESPWTMMFADDIVICSESREQVEENLERWRFALERRGMKVSHSKTEYMCVNEREGSGTVRLQGEEVKKLQEFKYLGSTVQSNGECGKEVKKRVQAGWNGWRKVLGVLCDRKISARIKGKVYRTVVKPAMLYGLETVSLRKRQESELEVAELKMLRFSLRVTRLDRIRNEYIKGTAHVGRLGDKVREARLRWFGHVQRRERKSRKKKKKKKKKKKKFIRVLESERMPEEWRRSVLVLIFKNKGDMQSCSNYRGIKLMSHTMKLWERVVEARLRKVVEICEQQYGFMPRKSTTDAIFALRILMEKYMDGQRELHCLFVDLEKAYDRVPREELWYCMRNSGVAEKYVRVVQDMYERSRTVVRCAVGQTEEFKVEVGLHQGSALSPFLFAIVMDQLSEEVRQESPWTMMFADDIVICSESREQVEENLERWRFALERRGMKVSHSKTEYMCVNEREGSGTVRLQGEEVKKLQEFKYLGSTVQSNGECGKEVKKQVQAGWNGWRKVSGVLCDRKISERIKGKVYRTVVRPAMLYGLETVSLRKRQESELEVAELKMLRWSAYGKVGLRRFFGLCPAESRRQRLGHQVLACVPQPQAWLQGGAPNPFALGDPTRSTRPLTTWLLGSFGYSNPSTTIRWRFKEGISKAPKQLSANTVYGGGGELLVSTGDIVGRWKEYFEDLLNPSDTPSIEEPEAEDSEVDSFITQAEVTEVVQQLLGGKAPGVDEIRPEYLKSLDVVGLSWLTRLCNIAWQSGTVPLDWATGVVVPLFKKGDRRVCSNYRGITPLSLPGKVYSRVLERRVRPLVEPWIQEEQCSFRPSRGTLDQLYTLHRVLEGSWEFAQPVHMCFVDLEKAFDRVPRGILWDVLWEYGVRGPLLRAVRSL
;
A
#
# COMPACT_ATOMS: atom_id res chain seq x y z
N MET A 1 -10.17 41.72 1.59
CA MET A 1 -8.68 41.77 1.65
C MET A 1 -8.13 43.15 1.98
N ARG A 2 -7.77 44.04 1.03
CA ARG A 2 -7.15 45.36 1.36
C ARG A 2 -8.01 46.26 2.27
N LYS A 3 -9.34 46.29 2.05
CA LYS A 3 -10.30 46.99 2.94
C LYS A 3 -10.51 46.30 4.31
N SER A 4 -9.94 45.10 4.51
CA SER A 4 -10.15 44.22 5.67
C SER A 4 -8.93 44.13 6.60
N GLY A 5 -7.96 45.04 6.48
CA GLY A 5 -6.74 45.04 7.33
C GLY A 5 -5.73 43.91 7.07
N VAL A 6 -5.97 43.04 6.08
CA VAL A 6 -5.05 41.94 5.74
C VAL A 6 -3.72 42.51 5.23
N ALA A 7 -2.62 42.17 5.91
CA ALA A 7 -1.30 42.69 5.58
C ALA A 7 -0.91 42.36 4.12
N GLU A 8 -0.45 43.38 3.40
CA GLU A 8 -0.15 43.39 1.96
C GLU A 8 0.67 42.17 1.47
N LYS A 9 1.57 41.63 2.31
CA LYS A 9 2.35 40.41 2.01
C LYS A 9 1.48 39.17 1.76
N TYR A 10 0.37 38.98 2.48
CA TYR A 10 -0.53 37.85 2.29
C TYR A 10 -1.43 38.05 1.08
N VAL A 11 -1.86 39.30 0.82
CA VAL A 11 -2.60 39.65 -0.41
C VAL A 11 -1.75 39.33 -1.64
N ARG A 12 -0.47 39.74 -1.64
CA ARG A 12 0.49 39.40 -2.70
C ARG A 12 0.73 37.89 -2.85
N VAL A 13 0.87 37.14 -1.75
CA VAL A 13 1.01 35.67 -1.83
C VAL A 13 -0.23 35.01 -2.44
N VAL A 14 -1.44 35.44 -2.09
CA VAL A 14 -2.67 34.87 -2.70
C VAL A 14 -2.80 35.26 -4.16
N GLN A 15 -2.47 36.50 -4.55
CA GLN A 15 -2.39 36.88 -5.96
C GLN A 15 -1.35 36.04 -6.72
N ASP A 16 -0.14 35.89 -6.19
CA ASP A 16 0.92 35.05 -6.76
C ASP A 16 0.50 33.57 -6.91
N MET A 17 -0.30 33.03 -5.97
CA MET A 17 -0.82 31.66 -6.07
C MET A 17 -1.74 31.45 -7.28
N TYR A 18 -2.53 32.46 -7.67
CA TYR A 18 -3.45 32.36 -8.80
C TYR A 18 -2.88 32.88 -10.13
N GLU A 19 -1.93 33.82 -10.09
CA GLU A 19 -1.39 34.43 -11.32
C GLU A 19 -0.27 33.61 -12.00
N ARG A 20 0.27 32.58 -11.35
CA ARG A 20 1.48 31.84 -11.80
C ARG A 20 1.22 30.53 -12.56
N SER A 21 -0.02 30.05 -12.63
CA SER A 21 -0.38 28.80 -13.32
C SER A 21 -0.34 28.94 -14.85
N ARG A 22 0.85 28.79 -15.44
CA ARG A 22 1.08 28.91 -16.89
C ARG A 22 1.05 27.57 -17.61
N THR A 23 0.58 27.58 -18.84
CA THR A 23 0.50 26.39 -19.71
C THR A 23 1.03 26.67 -21.10
N VAL A 24 1.64 25.66 -21.72
CA VAL A 24 2.02 25.62 -23.15
C VAL A 24 1.42 24.38 -23.80
N VAL A 25 1.06 24.44 -25.09
CA VAL A 25 0.65 23.26 -25.87
C VAL A 25 1.84 22.73 -26.65
N LYS A 26 2.15 21.44 -26.50
CA LYS A 26 3.20 20.76 -27.26
C LYS A 26 2.57 19.83 -28.30
N CYS A 27 2.57 20.30 -29.55
CA CYS A 27 1.96 19.62 -30.69
C CYS A 27 3.02 18.84 -31.51
N ALA A 28 2.65 18.30 -32.66
CA ALA A 28 3.55 17.51 -33.51
C ALA A 28 4.61 18.33 -34.26
N VAL A 29 4.41 19.65 -34.39
CA VAL A 29 5.28 20.55 -35.18
C VAL A 29 6.03 21.60 -34.34
N GLY A 30 5.71 21.74 -33.05
CA GLY A 30 6.29 22.75 -32.18
C GLY A 30 5.61 22.85 -30.81
N GLN A 31 5.99 23.88 -30.05
CA GLN A 31 5.42 24.24 -28.77
C GLN A 31 4.91 25.68 -28.84
N THR A 32 3.78 25.97 -28.19
CA THR A 32 3.23 27.34 -28.12
C THR A 32 4.03 28.21 -27.15
N GLU A 33 3.78 29.52 -27.25
CA GLU A 33 3.94 30.45 -26.13
C GLU A 33 3.14 30.02 -24.90
N GLU A 34 3.46 30.63 -23.75
CA GLU A 34 2.74 30.46 -22.50
C GLU A 34 1.41 31.25 -22.49
N PHE A 35 0.39 30.68 -21.86
CA PHE A 35 -0.87 31.34 -21.50
C PHE A 35 -1.30 30.95 -20.07
N LYS A 36 -2.18 31.76 -19.45
CA LYS A 36 -2.76 31.46 -18.12
C LYS A 36 -3.89 30.43 -18.24
N VAL A 37 -4.24 29.78 -17.14
CA VAL A 37 -5.35 28.81 -17.07
C VAL A 37 -6.29 29.15 -15.91
N GLU A 38 -7.47 29.65 -16.30
CA GLU A 38 -8.65 30.13 -15.57
C GLU A 38 -9.41 29.06 -14.79
N VAL A 39 -9.95 28.14 -15.57
CA VAL A 39 -10.87 27.07 -15.15
C VAL A 39 -10.25 25.69 -15.38
N GLY A 40 -11.00 24.65 -15.01
CA GLY A 40 -10.64 23.27 -15.29
C GLY A 40 -9.60 22.69 -14.33
N LEU A 41 -9.42 21.38 -14.45
CA LEU A 41 -8.58 20.55 -13.59
C LEU A 41 -7.54 19.77 -14.40
N HIS A 42 -6.27 19.87 -14.00
CA HIS A 42 -5.13 19.27 -14.73
C HIS A 42 -5.30 17.77 -15.02
N GLN A 43 -5.54 17.46 -16.31
CA GLN A 43 -5.78 16.11 -16.81
C GLN A 43 -4.51 15.25 -16.78
N GLY A 44 -4.24 14.64 -15.63
CA GLY A 44 -3.00 13.92 -15.33
C GLY A 44 -2.60 13.97 -13.85
N SER A 45 -3.18 14.91 -13.09
CA SER A 45 -3.04 15.01 -11.63
C SER A 45 -3.69 13.83 -10.90
N ALA A 46 -3.07 13.44 -9.78
CA ALA A 46 -3.61 12.41 -8.88
C ALA A 46 -4.76 12.93 -8.01
N LEU A 47 -4.79 14.24 -7.75
CA LEU A 47 -5.80 14.93 -6.94
C LEU A 47 -7.02 15.33 -7.78
N SER A 48 -6.83 15.84 -9.01
CA SER A 48 -7.90 16.38 -9.87
C SER A 48 -9.06 15.42 -10.12
N HIS A 49 -8.79 14.12 -10.28
CA HIS A 49 -9.85 13.11 -10.44
C HIS A 49 -10.75 12.99 -9.20
N PHE A 50 -10.19 13.18 -8.01
CA PHE A 50 -10.98 13.18 -6.76
C PHE A 50 -11.71 14.51 -6.56
N LEU A 51 -11.08 15.64 -6.87
CA LEU A 51 -11.72 16.95 -6.85
C LEU A 51 -12.90 17.04 -7.83
N PHE A 52 -12.78 16.45 -9.02
CA PHE A 52 -13.89 16.35 -9.98
C PHE A 52 -15.09 15.59 -9.41
N ALA A 53 -14.86 14.45 -8.75
CA ALA A 53 -15.93 13.68 -8.10
C ALA A 53 -16.59 14.45 -6.93
N ILE A 54 -15.84 15.33 -6.26
CA ILE A 54 -16.33 16.20 -5.18
C ILE A 54 -17.20 17.32 -5.76
N VAL A 55 -16.74 18.01 -6.80
CA VAL A 55 -17.53 19.06 -7.48
C VAL A 55 -18.81 18.46 -8.07
N MET A 56 -18.74 17.36 -8.80
CA MET A 56 -19.95 16.70 -9.35
C MET A 56 -20.94 16.23 -8.27
N ASP A 57 -20.46 15.88 -7.08
CA ASP A 57 -21.30 15.54 -5.92
C ASP A 57 -21.99 16.78 -5.29
N GLN A 58 -21.50 17.99 -5.54
CA GLN A 58 -22.10 19.24 -5.08
C GLN A 58 -22.96 19.93 -6.15
N LEU A 59 -22.51 19.96 -7.41
CA LEU A 59 -23.31 20.46 -8.53
C LEU A 59 -24.64 19.70 -8.69
N SER A 60 -24.67 18.43 -8.28
CA SER A 60 -25.86 17.57 -8.34
C SER A 60 -26.76 17.61 -7.09
N GLU A 61 -26.40 18.35 -6.02
CA GLU A 61 -27.09 18.28 -4.72
C GLU A 61 -28.61 18.48 -4.82
N GLU A 62 -29.05 19.51 -5.56
CA GLU A 62 -30.47 19.89 -5.69
C GLU A 62 -31.28 19.00 -6.67
N VAL A 63 -30.61 18.17 -7.49
CA VAL A 63 -31.23 17.46 -8.64
C VAL A 63 -31.04 15.94 -8.63
N ARG A 64 -30.17 15.42 -7.77
CA ARG A 64 -30.00 13.97 -7.59
C ARG A 64 -31.18 13.33 -6.88
N GLN A 65 -31.58 12.18 -7.37
CA GLN A 65 -32.53 11.28 -6.71
C GLN A 65 -31.77 10.08 -6.11
N GLU A 66 -32.31 9.42 -5.09
CA GLU A 66 -31.66 8.23 -4.51
C GLU A 66 -31.48 7.12 -5.56
N SER A 67 -30.37 6.38 -5.48
CA SER A 67 -30.15 5.18 -6.30
C SER A 67 -31.34 4.20 -6.16
N PRO A 68 -32.02 3.81 -7.26
CA PRO A 68 -31.44 3.67 -8.59
C PRO A 68 -31.74 4.80 -9.59
N TRP A 69 -32.49 5.83 -9.21
CA TRP A 69 -33.05 6.83 -10.14
C TRP A 69 -31.99 7.82 -10.68
N THR A 70 -30.91 8.04 -9.93
CA THR A 70 -29.69 8.71 -10.41
C THR A 70 -28.48 7.79 -10.22
N MET A 71 -27.63 7.70 -11.24
CA MET A 71 -26.33 7.05 -11.18
C MET A 71 -25.25 7.97 -11.77
N MET A 72 -24.19 8.25 -11.01
CA MET A 72 -23.08 9.12 -11.43
C MET A 72 -21.73 8.41 -11.34
N PHE A 73 -20.97 8.37 -12.45
CA PHE A 73 -19.58 7.92 -12.46
C PHE A 73 -18.70 8.99 -13.12
N ALA A 74 -18.38 10.02 -12.33
CA ALA A 74 -17.70 11.22 -12.82
C ALA A 74 -18.57 11.93 -13.87
N ASP A 75 -18.14 11.92 -15.13
CA ASP A 75 -18.81 12.54 -16.28
C ASP A 75 -19.86 11.63 -16.94
N ASP A 76 -19.85 10.32 -16.68
CA ASP A 76 -20.94 9.40 -17.05
C ASP A 76 -22.13 9.57 -16.08
N ILE A 77 -23.26 10.15 -16.52
CA ILE A 77 -24.48 10.32 -15.71
C ILE A 77 -25.65 9.53 -16.33
N VAL A 78 -26.46 8.88 -15.50
CA VAL A 78 -27.73 8.24 -15.90
C VAL A 78 -28.88 8.75 -15.02
N ILE A 79 -29.95 9.20 -15.68
CA ILE A 79 -31.23 9.60 -15.08
C ILE A 79 -32.27 8.56 -15.50
N CYS A 80 -33.00 7.99 -14.54
CA CYS A 80 -34.02 6.97 -14.76
C CYS A 80 -35.39 7.42 -14.21
N SER A 81 -36.49 7.04 -14.86
CA SER A 81 -37.84 7.10 -14.27
C SER A 81 -38.82 6.12 -14.94
N GLU A 82 -40.00 5.96 -14.34
CA GLU A 82 -41.10 5.13 -14.85
C GLU A 82 -41.96 5.86 -15.90
N SER A 83 -41.77 7.18 -16.06
CA SER A 83 -42.42 8.03 -17.09
C SER A 83 -41.37 8.75 -17.95
N ARG A 84 -41.69 8.92 -19.24
CA ARG A 84 -40.91 9.71 -20.21
C ARG A 84 -40.84 11.18 -19.80
N GLU A 85 -41.99 11.74 -19.42
CA GLU A 85 -42.20 13.12 -18.98
C GLU A 85 -41.35 13.43 -17.75
N GLN A 86 -41.27 12.50 -16.81
CA GLN A 86 -40.46 12.68 -15.60
C GLN A 86 -38.94 12.61 -15.89
N VAL A 87 -38.50 11.84 -16.91
CA VAL A 87 -37.11 11.90 -17.38
C VAL A 87 -36.82 13.20 -18.11
N GLU A 88 -37.75 13.72 -18.91
CA GLU A 88 -37.63 15.01 -19.61
C GLU A 88 -37.52 16.18 -18.61
N GLU A 89 -38.40 16.23 -17.62
CA GLU A 89 -38.33 17.23 -16.55
C GLU A 89 -37.03 17.12 -15.72
N ASN A 90 -36.63 15.89 -15.35
CA ASN A 90 -35.37 15.67 -14.64
C ASN A 90 -34.16 16.10 -15.49
N LEU A 91 -34.16 15.81 -16.80
CA LEU A 91 -33.07 16.19 -17.69
C LEU A 91 -32.93 17.72 -17.79
N GLU A 92 -34.05 18.45 -17.89
CA GLU A 92 -34.06 19.91 -17.87
C GLU A 92 -33.60 20.49 -16.52
N ARG A 93 -34.06 19.93 -15.39
CA ARG A 93 -33.57 20.29 -14.05
C ARG A 93 -32.06 20.08 -13.94
N TRP A 94 -31.55 18.94 -14.41
CA TRP A 94 -30.11 18.63 -14.44
C TRP A 94 -29.31 19.57 -15.33
N ARG A 95 -29.82 19.88 -16.54
CA ARG A 95 -29.24 20.87 -17.43
C ARG A 95 -29.10 22.22 -16.72
N PHE A 96 -30.20 22.76 -16.20
CA PHE A 96 -30.20 24.06 -15.52
C PHE A 96 -29.27 24.07 -14.30
N ALA A 97 -29.27 22.99 -13.50
CA ALA A 97 -28.43 22.87 -12.32
C ALA A 97 -26.92 22.92 -12.61
N LEU A 98 -26.51 22.34 -13.74
CA LEU A 98 -25.13 22.31 -14.24
C LEU A 98 -24.76 23.60 -14.99
N GLU A 99 -25.61 24.10 -15.89
CA GLU A 99 -25.32 25.24 -16.77
C GLU A 99 -25.19 26.54 -15.97
N ARG A 100 -26.06 26.79 -14.99
CA ARG A 100 -25.96 27.94 -14.06
C ARG A 100 -24.67 27.92 -13.21
N ARG A 101 -24.00 26.76 -13.15
CA ARG A 101 -22.73 26.52 -12.44
C ARG A 101 -21.60 26.13 -13.44
N GLY A 102 -21.64 26.66 -14.67
CA GLY A 102 -20.56 26.63 -15.67
C GLY A 102 -20.39 25.33 -16.49
N MET A 103 -21.13 24.27 -16.18
CA MET A 103 -20.99 22.96 -16.83
C MET A 103 -22.06 22.77 -17.92
N LYS A 104 -21.66 22.68 -19.19
CA LYS A 104 -22.60 22.56 -20.33
C LYS A 104 -22.89 21.08 -20.70
N VAL A 105 -24.15 20.76 -20.97
CA VAL A 105 -24.62 19.40 -21.36
C VAL A 105 -24.45 19.20 -22.87
N SER A 106 -23.98 18.03 -23.29
CA SER A 106 -23.71 17.76 -24.71
C SER A 106 -24.92 17.17 -25.45
N HIS A 107 -25.79 18.01 -26.00
CA HIS A 107 -26.93 17.60 -26.85
C HIS A 107 -26.60 16.45 -27.82
N SER A 108 -25.53 16.59 -28.61
CA SER A 108 -25.10 15.62 -29.64
C SER A 108 -24.53 14.29 -29.12
N LYS A 109 -24.41 14.11 -27.80
CA LYS A 109 -23.86 12.91 -27.15
C LYS A 109 -24.74 12.36 -26.01
N THR A 110 -25.70 13.15 -25.52
CA THR A 110 -26.76 12.68 -24.64
C THR A 110 -27.70 11.76 -25.44
N GLU A 111 -27.95 10.55 -24.95
CA GLU A 111 -28.71 9.53 -25.65
C GLU A 111 -29.81 8.94 -24.74
N TYR A 112 -30.99 8.68 -25.31
CA TYR A 112 -32.19 8.23 -24.59
C TYR A 112 -32.50 6.77 -24.92
N MET A 113 -33.02 6.01 -23.96
CA MET A 113 -33.43 4.62 -24.13
C MET A 113 -34.68 4.32 -23.30
N CYS A 114 -35.63 3.60 -23.89
CA CYS A 114 -36.79 3.05 -23.20
C CYS A 114 -36.68 1.52 -23.12
N VAL A 115 -37.24 0.94 -22.07
CA VAL A 115 -37.44 -0.51 -21.88
C VAL A 115 -38.91 -0.75 -21.56
N ASN A 116 -39.47 -1.86 -22.04
CA ASN A 116 -40.91 -2.18 -21.93
C ASN A 116 -41.82 -1.01 -22.32
N GLU A 117 -41.43 -0.36 -23.42
CA GLU A 117 -42.18 0.70 -24.07
C GLU A 117 -43.59 0.23 -24.45
N ARG A 118 -44.59 1.00 -24.01
CA ARG A 118 -45.98 0.88 -24.49
C ARG A 118 -46.12 1.69 -25.77
N GLU A 119 -46.95 1.22 -26.70
CA GLU A 119 -47.09 1.84 -28.03
C GLU A 119 -47.45 3.33 -27.93
N GLY A 120 -46.76 4.17 -28.71
CA GLY A 120 -46.94 5.62 -28.73
C GLY A 120 -46.03 6.44 -27.81
N SER A 121 -45.09 5.84 -27.06
CA SER A 121 -44.17 6.65 -26.24
C SER A 121 -43.21 7.47 -27.12
N GLY A 122 -43.24 8.80 -26.95
CA GLY A 122 -42.36 9.72 -27.67
C GLY A 122 -40.88 9.52 -27.33
N THR A 123 -40.03 10.39 -27.88
CA THR A 123 -38.69 10.59 -27.33
C THR A 123 -38.69 11.63 -26.21
N VAL A 124 -37.61 11.69 -25.44
CA VAL A 124 -37.36 12.77 -24.48
C VAL A 124 -36.81 13.98 -25.23
N ARG A 125 -37.16 15.20 -24.82
CA ARG A 125 -36.60 16.44 -25.38
C ARG A 125 -35.55 17.10 -24.47
N LEU A 126 -34.71 17.94 -25.07
CA LEU A 126 -33.71 18.77 -24.39
C LEU A 126 -33.63 20.13 -25.09
N GLN A 127 -33.93 21.21 -24.37
CA GLN A 127 -34.22 22.55 -24.90
C GLN A 127 -35.28 22.54 -26.02
N GLY A 128 -36.18 21.56 -26.02
CA GLY A 128 -37.19 21.34 -27.06
C GLY A 128 -36.73 20.49 -28.25
N GLU A 129 -35.42 20.26 -28.43
CA GLU A 129 -34.87 19.35 -29.45
C GLU A 129 -35.08 17.88 -29.06
N GLU A 130 -35.23 16.99 -30.04
CA GLU A 130 -35.46 15.57 -29.79
C GLU A 130 -34.18 14.80 -29.45
N VAL A 131 -34.07 14.29 -28.22
CA VAL A 131 -32.93 13.46 -27.79
C VAL A 131 -32.95 12.14 -28.55
N LYS A 132 -31.79 11.72 -29.04
CA LYS A 132 -31.61 10.53 -29.87
C LYS A 132 -31.99 9.25 -29.10
N LYS A 133 -33.12 8.64 -29.47
CA LYS A 133 -33.62 7.36 -28.94
C LYS A 133 -32.80 6.17 -29.47
N LEU A 134 -32.40 5.25 -28.60
CA LEU A 134 -31.57 4.08 -28.89
C LEU A 134 -32.16 2.77 -28.36
N GLN A 135 -31.78 1.68 -29.02
CA GLN A 135 -32.07 0.29 -28.63
C GLN A 135 -30.85 -0.44 -28.02
N GLU A 136 -29.67 0.18 -28.06
CA GLU A 136 -28.41 -0.36 -27.52
C GLU A 136 -27.48 0.80 -27.12
N PHE A 137 -27.04 0.84 -25.86
CA PHE A 137 -26.12 1.85 -25.33
C PHE A 137 -24.89 1.19 -24.68
N LYS A 138 -23.81 1.96 -24.44
CA LYS A 138 -22.51 1.44 -23.97
C LYS A 138 -22.01 2.08 -22.66
N TYR A 139 -22.77 1.89 -21.58
CA TYR A 139 -22.46 2.42 -20.25
C TYR A 139 -21.23 1.74 -19.60
N LEU A 140 -20.30 2.52 -19.04
CA LEU A 140 -19.11 2.07 -18.29
C LEU A 140 -18.32 0.91 -18.92
N GLY A 141 -18.30 0.85 -20.25
CA GLY A 141 -17.61 -0.20 -21.00
C GLY A 141 -18.38 -1.51 -21.17
N SER A 142 -19.58 -1.66 -20.60
CA SER A 142 -20.56 -2.72 -20.88
C SER A 142 -21.52 -2.31 -21.99
N THR A 143 -22.26 -3.26 -22.55
CA THR A 143 -23.37 -3.00 -23.47
C THR A 143 -24.68 -3.28 -22.77
N VAL A 144 -25.60 -2.34 -22.89
CA VAL A 144 -27.00 -2.46 -22.49
C VAL A 144 -27.85 -2.53 -23.75
N GLN A 145 -28.88 -3.38 -23.74
CA GLN A 145 -29.88 -3.46 -24.81
C GLN A 145 -31.27 -3.20 -24.21
N SER A 146 -32.13 -2.49 -24.94
CA SER A 146 -33.52 -2.26 -24.54
C SER A 146 -34.30 -3.57 -24.36
N ASN A 147 -34.12 -4.48 -25.32
CA ASN A 147 -34.78 -5.80 -25.39
C ASN A 147 -34.33 -6.84 -24.33
N GLY A 148 -33.61 -6.43 -23.28
CA GLY A 148 -33.16 -7.30 -22.20
C GLY A 148 -32.14 -8.38 -22.58
N GLU A 149 -31.70 -8.43 -23.84
CA GLU A 149 -30.71 -9.41 -24.27
C GLU A 149 -29.28 -8.99 -23.93
N CYS A 150 -28.45 -9.99 -23.62
CA CYS A 150 -27.00 -9.84 -23.44
C CYS A 150 -26.16 -10.53 -24.53
N GLY A 151 -26.79 -10.96 -25.63
CA GLY A 151 -26.14 -11.69 -26.72
C GLY A 151 -25.07 -10.87 -27.45
N LYS A 152 -25.28 -9.56 -27.65
CA LYS A 152 -24.28 -8.67 -28.27
C LYS A 152 -23.11 -8.41 -27.33
N GLU A 153 -23.37 -8.22 -26.04
CA GLU A 153 -22.37 -8.03 -25.00
C GLU A 153 -21.41 -9.23 -24.91
N VAL A 154 -21.96 -10.45 -24.86
CA VAL A 154 -21.17 -11.69 -24.84
C VAL A 154 -20.27 -11.81 -26.06
N LYS A 155 -20.76 -11.48 -27.27
CA LYS A 155 -19.93 -11.44 -28.50
C LYS A 155 -18.81 -10.40 -28.41
N LYS A 156 -19.08 -9.20 -27.89
CA LYS A 156 -18.06 -8.16 -27.64
C LYS A 156 -17.00 -8.62 -26.64
N ARG A 157 -17.37 -9.32 -25.56
CA ARG A 157 -16.44 -9.90 -24.58
C ARG A 157 -15.58 -11.01 -25.16
N VAL A 158 -16.14 -11.90 -25.97
CA VAL A 158 -15.37 -12.92 -26.71
C VAL A 158 -14.32 -12.24 -27.60
N GLN A 159 -14.66 -11.18 -28.32
CA GLN A 159 -13.70 -10.44 -29.15
C GLN A 159 -12.65 -9.68 -28.32
N ALA A 160 -13.03 -9.12 -27.16
CA ALA A 160 -12.08 -8.53 -26.20
C ALA A 160 -11.08 -9.59 -25.67
N GLY A 161 -11.56 -10.80 -25.36
CA GLY A 161 -10.74 -11.96 -25.04
C GLY A 161 -9.75 -12.30 -26.16
N TRP A 162 -10.21 -12.45 -27.40
CA TRP A 162 -9.33 -12.69 -28.55
C TRP A 162 -8.31 -11.58 -28.78
N ASN A 163 -8.66 -10.32 -28.57
CA ASN A 163 -7.72 -9.20 -28.65
C ASN A 163 -6.65 -9.25 -27.54
N GLY A 164 -7.04 -9.63 -26.32
CA GLY A 164 -6.09 -9.92 -25.23
C GLY A 164 -5.17 -11.10 -25.53
N TRP A 165 -5.73 -12.17 -26.13
CA TRP A 165 -4.99 -13.38 -26.51
C TRP A 165 -3.96 -13.12 -27.62
N ARG A 166 -4.33 -12.34 -28.66
CA ARG A 166 -3.43 -11.90 -29.74
C ARG A 166 -2.20 -11.17 -29.21
N LYS A 167 -2.36 -10.30 -28.21
CA LYS A 167 -1.26 -9.53 -27.58
C LYS A 167 -0.22 -10.39 -26.86
N VAL A 168 -0.51 -11.66 -26.57
CA VAL A 168 0.41 -12.60 -25.89
C VAL A 168 0.72 -13.84 -26.73
N LEU A 169 0.51 -13.77 -28.06
CA LEU A 169 0.81 -14.83 -29.02
C LEU A 169 2.21 -15.46 -28.84
N GLY A 170 3.24 -14.62 -28.72
CA GLY A 170 4.63 -15.08 -28.54
C GLY A 170 4.84 -15.99 -27.32
N VAL A 171 4.01 -15.85 -26.27
CA VAL A 171 4.08 -16.68 -25.05
C VAL A 171 3.11 -17.87 -25.12
N LEU A 172 1.92 -17.68 -25.68
CA LEU A 172 0.91 -18.75 -25.76
C LEU A 172 1.19 -19.77 -26.86
N CYS A 173 1.93 -19.41 -27.92
CA CYS A 173 2.23 -20.32 -29.03
C CYS A 173 3.63 -20.96 -29.01
N ASP A 174 4.58 -20.46 -28.20
CA ASP A 174 5.93 -21.03 -28.08
C ASP A 174 5.88 -22.54 -27.68
N ARG A 175 6.81 -23.34 -28.21
CA ARG A 175 7.03 -24.74 -27.81
C ARG A 175 7.78 -24.86 -26.48
N LYS A 176 8.67 -23.91 -26.14
CA LYS A 176 9.50 -23.96 -24.92
C LYS A 176 8.72 -23.68 -23.63
N ILE A 177 7.53 -23.08 -23.73
CA ILE A 177 6.74 -22.62 -22.58
C ILE A 177 5.68 -23.65 -22.20
N SER A 178 5.74 -24.13 -20.96
CA SER A 178 4.85 -25.20 -20.47
C SER A 178 3.37 -24.79 -20.41
N ALA A 179 2.49 -25.78 -20.60
CA ALA A 179 1.02 -25.59 -20.59
C ALA A 179 0.51 -24.88 -19.32
N ARG A 180 1.12 -25.14 -18.16
CA ARG A 180 0.81 -24.49 -16.88
C ARG A 180 1.14 -22.99 -16.87
N ILE A 181 2.23 -22.57 -17.55
CA ILE A 181 2.57 -21.15 -17.72
C ILE A 181 1.61 -20.49 -18.71
N LYS A 182 1.33 -21.13 -19.86
CA LYS A 182 0.36 -20.65 -20.85
C LYS A 182 -1.02 -20.44 -20.24
N GLY A 183 -1.51 -21.41 -19.48
CA GLY A 183 -2.77 -21.30 -18.75
C GLY A 183 -2.76 -20.19 -17.69
N LYS A 184 -1.63 -19.95 -17.01
CA LYS A 184 -1.47 -18.80 -16.09
C LYS A 184 -1.58 -17.46 -16.83
N VAL A 185 -0.95 -17.33 -17.99
CA VAL A 185 -1.04 -16.14 -18.85
C VAL A 185 -2.48 -15.94 -19.35
N TYR A 186 -3.14 -16.99 -19.82
CA TYR A 186 -4.56 -16.95 -20.17
C TYR A 186 -5.44 -16.47 -19.00
N ARG A 187 -5.24 -17.01 -17.78
CA ARG A 187 -5.99 -16.60 -16.58
C ARG A 187 -5.70 -15.17 -16.11
N THR A 188 -4.60 -14.55 -16.50
CA THR A 188 -4.19 -13.21 -16.04
C THR A 188 -4.38 -12.11 -17.07
N VAL A 189 -4.34 -12.42 -18.37
CA VAL A 189 -4.48 -11.43 -19.46
C VAL A 189 -5.80 -11.60 -20.22
N VAL A 190 -6.19 -12.84 -20.52
CA VAL A 190 -7.29 -13.14 -21.45
C VAL A 190 -8.62 -13.30 -20.74
N LYS A 191 -8.69 -14.19 -19.73
CA LYS A 191 -9.94 -14.47 -19.01
C LYS A 191 -10.53 -13.23 -18.30
N PRO A 192 -9.76 -12.27 -17.74
CA PRO A 192 -10.33 -11.04 -17.19
C PRO A 192 -10.99 -10.14 -18.23
N ALA A 193 -10.36 -9.94 -19.39
CA ALA A 193 -10.92 -9.13 -20.48
C ALA A 193 -12.21 -9.73 -21.09
N MET A 194 -12.33 -11.06 -21.03
CA MET A 194 -13.51 -11.82 -21.48
C MET A 194 -14.62 -11.96 -20.42
N LEU A 195 -14.37 -11.57 -19.16
CA LEU A 195 -15.35 -11.70 -18.07
C LEU A 195 -15.85 -10.36 -17.49
N TYR A 196 -15.09 -9.26 -17.59
CA TYR A 196 -15.49 -7.94 -17.10
C TYR A 196 -16.96 -7.62 -17.42
N GLY A 197 -17.76 -7.27 -16.41
CA GLY A 197 -19.17 -6.92 -16.56
C GLY A 197 -20.12 -8.11 -16.71
N LEU A 198 -19.64 -9.31 -17.08
CA LEU A 198 -20.51 -10.49 -17.15
C LEU A 198 -20.92 -11.01 -15.76
N GLU A 199 -20.22 -10.60 -14.70
CA GLU A 199 -20.71 -10.76 -13.33
C GLU A 199 -22.04 -10.03 -13.09
N THR A 200 -22.30 -8.85 -13.68
CA THR A 200 -23.51 -8.05 -13.41
C THR A 200 -24.73 -8.44 -14.27
N VAL A 201 -24.52 -9.24 -15.30
CA VAL A 201 -25.51 -9.59 -16.34
C VAL A 201 -26.05 -11.02 -16.14
N SER A 202 -27.37 -11.23 -16.20
CA SER A 202 -27.98 -12.57 -16.20
C SER A 202 -27.76 -13.33 -17.52
N LEU A 203 -26.69 -14.15 -17.57
CA LEU A 203 -26.38 -15.06 -18.68
C LEU A 203 -27.35 -16.25 -18.76
N ARG A 204 -27.88 -16.54 -19.95
CA ARG A 204 -28.63 -17.77 -20.29
C ARG A 204 -27.65 -18.89 -20.69
N LYS A 205 -28.04 -20.17 -20.52
CA LYS A 205 -27.20 -21.37 -20.83
C LYS A 205 -26.52 -21.33 -22.21
N ARG A 206 -27.20 -20.77 -23.23
CA ARG A 206 -26.64 -20.56 -24.58
C ARG A 206 -25.40 -19.64 -24.56
N GLN A 207 -25.48 -18.51 -23.86
CA GLN A 207 -24.41 -17.52 -23.80
C GLN A 207 -23.21 -18.02 -22.97
N GLU A 208 -23.46 -18.76 -21.88
CA GLU A 208 -22.39 -19.48 -21.17
C GLU A 208 -21.67 -20.48 -22.10
N SER A 209 -22.42 -21.19 -22.94
CA SER A 209 -21.88 -22.14 -23.92
C SER A 209 -21.04 -21.43 -25.01
N GLU A 210 -21.47 -20.27 -25.50
CA GLU A 210 -20.70 -19.45 -26.45
C GLU A 210 -19.35 -18.99 -25.86
N LEU A 211 -19.33 -18.62 -24.56
CA LEU A 211 -18.11 -18.27 -23.81
C LEU A 211 -17.18 -19.49 -23.57
N GLU A 212 -17.75 -20.64 -23.19
CA GLU A 212 -17.01 -21.90 -23.01
C GLU A 212 -16.36 -22.38 -24.33
N VAL A 213 -17.06 -22.24 -25.47
CA VAL A 213 -16.52 -22.54 -26.81
C VAL A 213 -15.37 -21.60 -27.17
N ALA A 214 -15.47 -20.31 -26.83
CA ALA A 214 -14.37 -19.35 -27.04
C ALA A 214 -13.13 -19.69 -26.19
N GLU A 215 -13.32 -19.97 -24.89
CA GLU A 215 -12.26 -20.44 -23.98
C GLU A 215 -11.56 -21.70 -24.53
N LEU A 216 -12.34 -22.71 -24.93
CA LEU A 216 -11.79 -23.97 -25.42
C LEU A 216 -11.04 -23.81 -26.75
N LYS A 217 -11.48 -22.93 -27.66
CA LYS A 217 -10.73 -22.59 -28.88
C LYS A 217 -9.38 -21.95 -28.56
N MET A 218 -9.35 -20.96 -27.66
CA MET A 218 -8.11 -20.29 -27.24
C MET A 218 -7.14 -21.25 -26.52
N LEU A 219 -7.63 -22.12 -25.65
CA LEU A 219 -6.80 -23.11 -24.95
C LEU A 219 -6.27 -24.19 -25.89
N ARG A 220 -7.11 -24.75 -26.78
CA ARG A 220 -6.69 -25.72 -27.80
C ARG A 220 -5.55 -25.17 -28.67
N PHE A 221 -5.70 -23.95 -29.19
CA PHE A 221 -4.65 -23.31 -30.00
C PHE A 221 -3.35 -23.09 -29.20
N SER A 222 -3.46 -22.64 -27.93
CA SER A 222 -2.30 -22.42 -27.06
C SER A 222 -1.53 -23.72 -26.76
N LEU A 223 -2.25 -24.85 -26.65
CA LEU A 223 -1.66 -26.18 -26.45
C LEU A 223 -1.33 -26.91 -27.76
N ARG A 224 -1.61 -26.31 -28.93
CA ARG A 224 -1.45 -26.90 -30.28
C ARG A 224 -2.29 -28.18 -30.50
N VAL A 225 -3.41 -28.31 -29.81
CA VAL A 225 -4.33 -29.45 -29.89
C VAL A 225 -5.45 -29.16 -30.89
N THR A 226 -5.66 -30.02 -31.88
CA THR A 226 -6.71 -29.85 -32.91
C THR A 226 -8.05 -30.47 -32.48
N ARG A 227 -9.02 -30.67 -33.39
CA ARG A 227 -10.20 -31.52 -33.14
C ARG A 227 -9.96 -32.99 -33.53
N LEU A 228 -9.02 -33.26 -34.44
CA LEU A 228 -8.69 -34.61 -34.93
C LEU A 228 -8.04 -35.47 -33.84
N ASP A 229 -7.30 -34.83 -32.92
CA ASP A 229 -6.60 -35.45 -31.78
C ASP A 229 -7.55 -36.14 -30.78
N ARG A 230 -8.88 -35.94 -30.91
CA ARG A 230 -9.96 -36.48 -30.05
C ARG A 230 -9.83 -36.21 -28.53
N ILE A 231 -8.86 -35.42 -28.07
CA ILE A 231 -8.62 -35.09 -26.66
C ILE A 231 -9.85 -34.43 -26.02
N ARG A 232 -10.28 -34.94 -24.86
CA ARG A 232 -11.40 -34.43 -24.05
C ARG A 232 -11.14 -32.99 -23.55
N ASN A 233 -12.19 -32.16 -23.55
CA ASN A 233 -12.11 -30.75 -23.13
C ASN A 233 -11.64 -30.58 -21.67
N GLU A 234 -11.99 -31.52 -20.80
CA GLU A 234 -11.61 -31.51 -19.38
C GLU A 234 -10.12 -31.73 -19.17
N TYR A 235 -9.51 -32.61 -19.98
CA TYR A 235 -8.05 -32.81 -19.99
C TYR A 235 -7.35 -31.50 -20.38
N ILE A 236 -7.77 -30.86 -21.48
CA ILE A 236 -7.22 -29.56 -21.95
C ILE A 236 -7.33 -28.47 -20.86
N LYS A 237 -8.49 -28.36 -20.20
CA LYS A 237 -8.70 -27.44 -19.07
C LYS A 237 -7.79 -27.81 -17.87
N GLY A 238 -7.63 -29.09 -17.56
CA GLY A 238 -6.74 -29.61 -16.51
C GLY A 238 -5.25 -29.33 -16.77
N THR A 239 -4.73 -29.66 -17.96
CA THR A 239 -3.33 -29.42 -18.35
C THR A 239 -2.98 -27.93 -18.27
N ALA A 240 -3.89 -27.04 -18.67
CA ALA A 240 -3.75 -25.59 -18.51
C ALA A 240 -4.01 -25.08 -17.07
N HIS A 241 -4.58 -25.90 -16.19
CA HIS A 241 -5.08 -25.54 -14.85
C HIS A 241 -6.17 -24.44 -14.88
N VAL A 242 -7.10 -24.50 -15.84
CA VAL A 242 -8.19 -23.53 -16.03
C VAL A 242 -9.52 -24.16 -15.65
N GLY A 243 -10.11 -23.75 -14.51
CA GLY A 243 -11.46 -24.17 -14.13
C GLY A 243 -12.55 -23.64 -15.08
N ARG A 244 -13.72 -24.28 -15.04
CA ARG A 244 -14.91 -23.95 -15.88
C ARG A 244 -15.27 -22.47 -15.79
N LEU A 245 -15.91 -21.94 -16.83
CA LEU A 245 -16.19 -20.50 -16.95
C LEU A 245 -17.36 -20.07 -16.07
N GLY A 246 -18.49 -20.80 -16.09
CA GLY A 246 -19.66 -20.48 -15.25
C GLY A 246 -19.36 -20.51 -13.74
N ASP A 247 -18.51 -21.44 -13.28
CA ASP A 247 -18.01 -21.46 -11.89
C ASP A 247 -17.25 -20.17 -11.56
N LYS A 248 -16.48 -19.63 -12.52
CA LYS A 248 -15.70 -18.40 -12.32
C LYS A 248 -16.55 -17.13 -12.35
N VAL A 249 -17.64 -17.10 -13.14
CA VAL A 249 -18.66 -16.04 -13.10
C VAL A 249 -19.40 -16.06 -11.76
N ARG A 250 -19.81 -17.24 -11.27
CA ARG A 250 -20.39 -17.40 -9.93
C ARG A 250 -19.42 -16.95 -8.82
N GLU A 251 -18.14 -17.31 -8.91
CA GLU A 251 -17.10 -16.84 -7.97
C GLU A 251 -16.91 -15.31 -8.02
N ALA A 252 -17.00 -14.68 -9.21
CA ALA A 252 -16.93 -13.23 -9.37
C ALA A 252 -18.12 -12.52 -8.72
N ARG A 253 -19.35 -12.99 -8.99
CA ARG A 253 -20.58 -12.50 -8.33
C ARG A 253 -20.51 -12.61 -6.81
N LEU A 254 -20.11 -13.76 -6.27
CA LEU A 254 -19.97 -13.96 -4.82
C LEU A 254 -18.88 -13.07 -4.20
N ARG A 255 -17.77 -12.83 -4.92
CA ARG A 255 -16.72 -11.89 -4.50
C ARG A 255 -17.24 -10.45 -4.41
N TRP A 256 -18.06 -10.03 -5.39
CA TRP A 256 -18.69 -8.72 -5.44
C TRP A 256 -19.80 -8.56 -4.39
N PHE A 257 -20.69 -9.53 -4.24
CA PHE A 257 -21.71 -9.53 -3.17
C PHE A 257 -21.07 -9.43 -1.78
N GLY A 258 -20.01 -10.22 -1.54
CA GLY A 258 -19.22 -10.11 -0.32
C GLY A 258 -18.51 -8.75 -0.16
N HIS A 259 -18.25 -8.01 -1.25
CA HIS A 259 -17.73 -6.65 -1.21
C HIS A 259 -18.80 -5.64 -0.78
N VAL A 260 -20.01 -5.73 -1.34
CA VAL A 260 -21.17 -4.92 -0.93
C VAL A 260 -21.53 -5.15 0.53
N GLN A 261 -21.66 -6.41 0.98
CA GLN A 261 -21.87 -6.72 2.39
C GLN A 261 -20.76 -6.17 3.30
N ARG A 262 -19.50 -6.18 2.84
CA ARG A 262 -18.39 -5.55 3.57
C ARG A 262 -18.50 -4.02 3.59
N ARG A 263 -19.12 -3.36 2.61
CA ARG A 263 -19.41 -1.91 2.57
C ARG A 263 -20.49 -1.55 3.58
N GLU A 264 -21.69 -2.10 3.47
CA GLU A 264 -22.82 -1.79 4.39
C GLU A 264 -22.46 -2.06 5.87
N ARG A 265 -21.85 -3.21 6.14
CA ARG A 265 -21.42 -3.60 7.49
C ARG A 265 -20.28 -2.72 8.01
N LYS A 266 -19.60 -1.96 7.14
CA LYS A 266 -18.61 -0.91 7.47
C LYS A 266 -19.17 0.52 7.41
N SER A 267 -20.37 0.78 6.89
CA SER A 267 -21.02 2.11 6.98
C SER A 267 -21.89 2.17 8.25
N ARG A 268 -23.08 1.55 8.24
CA ARG A 268 -24.09 1.64 9.31
C ARG A 268 -23.52 1.18 10.67
N LYS A 269 -22.86 0.01 10.74
CA LYS A 269 -22.30 -0.49 12.01
C LYS A 269 -21.05 0.28 12.46
N LYS A 270 -20.34 1.01 11.59
CA LYS A 270 -19.13 1.78 11.94
C LYS A 270 -19.47 3.23 12.33
N LYS A 271 -20.39 3.94 11.64
CA LYS A 271 -20.97 5.22 12.10
C LYS A 271 -21.65 5.02 13.48
N LYS A 272 -22.56 4.03 13.64
CA LYS A 272 -23.21 3.76 14.95
C LYS A 272 -22.23 3.30 16.06
N LYS A 273 -21.28 2.38 15.81
CA LYS A 273 -20.29 1.99 16.84
C LYS A 273 -19.27 3.09 17.16
N LYS A 274 -18.87 3.96 16.21
CA LYS A 274 -18.08 5.17 16.52
C LYS A 274 -18.87 6.11 17.43
N LYS A 275 -20.14 6.44 17.12
CA LYS A 275 -20.97 7.33 17.96
C LYS A 275 -21.19 6.75 19.37
N LYS A 276 -21.50 5.45 19.52
CA LYS A 276 -21.64 4.80 20.84
C LYS A 276 -20.31 4.72 21.62
N LYS A 277 -19.16 4.49 20.96
CA LYS A 277 -17.85 4.56 21.62
C LYS A 277 -17.46 5.98 22.02
N LYS A 278 -17.65 6.98 21.15
CA LYS A 278 -17.39 8.40 21.47
C LYS A 278 -18.20 8.83 22.70
N LYS A 279 -19.51 8.51 22.76
CA LYS A 279 -20.35 8.81 23.95
C LYS A 279 -19.92 8.04 25.21
N LYS A 280 -19.47 6.77 25.11
CA LYS A 280 -18.95 6.02 26.27
C LYS A 280 -17.61 6.59 26.79
N PHE A 281 -16.73 7.05 25.91
CA PHE A 281 -15.44 7.65 26.29
C PHE A 281 -15.59 9.09 26.82
N ILE A 282 -16.47 9.90 26.22
CA ILE A 282 -16.80 11.23 26.73
C ILE A 282 -17.38 11.13 28.14
N ARG A 283 -18.33 10.23 28.39
CA ARG A 283 -18.91 10.03 29.73
C ARG A 283 -17.86 9.68 30.79
N VAL A 284 -16.84 8.89 30.46
CA VAL A 284 -15.75 8.53 31.39
C VAL A 284 -14.89 9.74 31.75
N LEU A 285 -14.68 10.69 30.83
CA LEU A 285 -14.02 11.97 31.13
C LEU A 285 -14.92 12.92 31.93
N GLU A 286 -16.21 12.96 31.62
CA GLU A 286 -17.19 13.82 32.30
C GLU A 286 -17.36 13.40 33.76
N SER A 287 -17.55 12.10 34.03
CA SER A 287 -17.83 11.57 35.38
C SER A 287 -16.60 11.04 36.14
N GLU A 288 -15.40 11.18 35.59
CA GLU A 288 -14.11 10.71 36.16
C GLU A 288 -14.15 9.24 36.65
N ARG A 289 -15.00 8.40 36.04
CA ARG A 289 -15.29 7.01 36.45
C ARG A 289 -15.51 6.09 35.26
N MET A 290 -14.93 4.90 35.33
CA MET A 290 -15.04 3.84 34.35
C MET A 290 -16.31 2.98 34.54
N PRO A 291 -16.68 2.17 33.53
CA PRO A 291 -17.71 1.16 33.68
C PRO A 291 -17.16 -0.08 34.41
N GLU A 292 -17.93 -0.63 35.35
CA GLU A 292 -17.59 -1.86 36.09
C GLU A 292 -17.20 -3.06 35.20
N GLU A 293 -17.74 -3.13 33.97
CA GLU A 293 -17.32 -4.05 32.89
C GLU A 293 -15.79 -4.11 32.67
N TRP A 294 -15.05 -3.06 33.00
CA TRP A 294 -13.62 -2.92 32.73
C TRP A 294 -12.75 -3.24 33.95
N ARG A 295 -13.33 -3.27 35.17
CA ARG A 295 -12.59 -3.58 36.40
C ARG A 295 -12.20 -5.05 36.54
N ARG A 296 -12.91 -5.96 35.86
CA ARG A 296 -12.62 -7.40 35.84
C ARG A 296 -11.60 -7.77 34.77
N SER A 297 -10.72 -8.70 35.11
CA SER A 297 -9.63 -9.15 34.24
C SER A 297 -9.20 -10.59 34.53
N VAL A 298 -8.50 -11.21 33.57
CA VAL A 298 -7.98 -12.59 33.70
C VAL A 298 -6.46 -12.57 33.57
N LEU A 299 -5.74 -13.03 34.59
CA LEU A 299 -4.30 -13.25 34.53
C LEU A 299 -4.03 -14.59 33.83
N VAL A 300 -3.19 -14.58 32.80
CA VAL A 300 -2.72 -15.80 32.12
C VAL A 300 -1.22 -15.95 32.34
N LEU A 301 -0.80 -17.11 32.82
CA LEU A 301 0.60 -17.42 33.11
C LEU A 301 1.33 -17.86 31.83
N ILE A 302 2.48 -17.24 31.54
CA ILE A 302 3.38 -17.62 30.44
C ILE A 302 4.73 -18.00 31.04
N PHE A 303 5.20 -19.22 30.78
CA PHE A 303 6.50 -19.69 31.24
C PHE A 303 7.65 -18.88 30.61
N LYS A 304 8.66 -18.50 31.41
CA LYS A 304 9.80 -17.68 30.98
C LYS A 304 10.83 -18.43 30.12
N ASN A 305 10.63 -19.74 29.89
CA ASN A 305 11.58 -20.64 29.20
C ASN A 305 12.96 -20.69 29.87
N LYS A 306 12.99 -20.54 31.20
CA LYS A 306 14.17 -20.58 32.08
C LYS A 306 13.73 -21.10 33.44
N GLY A 307 14.64 -21.80 34.14
CA GLY A 307 14.38 -22.40 35.45
C GLY A 307 13.45 -23.62 35.37
N ASP A 308 13.11 -24.16 36.54
CA ASP A 308 12.14 -25.24 36.68
C ASP A 308 10.71 -24.79 36.32
N MET A 309 9.93 -25.70 35.74
CA MET A 309 8.53 -25.50 35.36
C MET A 309 7.53 -25.67 36.52
N GLN A 310 7.91 -26.31 37.63
CA GLN A 310 7.02 -26.44 38.80
C GLN A 310 7.02 -25.15 39.66
N SER A 311 8.13 -24.42 39.69
CA SER A 311 8.22 -23.13 40.39
C SER A 311 7.38 -22.03 39.73
N CYS A 312 6.34 -21.60 40.42
CA CYS A 312 5.46 -20.49 40.02
C CYS A 312 6.24 -19.18 39.72
N SER A 313 7.41 -18.99 40.34
CA SER A 313 8.29 -17.83 40.11
C SER A 313 8.78 -17.72 38.65
N ASN A 314 8.87 -18.84 37.92
CA ASN A 314 9.35 -18.88 36.54
C ASN A 314 8.27 -18.57 35.49
N TYR A 315 7.08 -18.15 35.92
CA TYR A 315 6.02 -17.65 35.05
C TYR A 315 5.95 -16.11 35.06
N ARG A 316 5.44 -15.53 33.98
CA ARG A 316 5.07 -14.11 33.84
C ARG A 316 3.55 -14.05 33.63
N GLY A 317 2.84 -13.37 34.52
CA GLY A 317 1.39 -13.21 34.42
C GLY A 317 1.02 -12.02 33.53
N ILE A 318 0.22 -12.25 32.49
CA ILE A 318 -0.30 -11.18 31.62
C ILE A 318 -1.78 -10.95 31.91
N LYS A 319 -2.16 -9.70 32.21
CA LYS A 319 -3.52 -9.26 32.54
C LYS A 319 -4.33 -9.07 31.25
N LEU A 320 -5.21 -10.02 30.95
CA LEU A 320 -6.19 -9.92 29.87
C LEU A 320 -7.36 -9.02 30.31
N MET A 321 -7.32 -7.78 29.83
CA MET A 321 -8.32 -6.74 30.11
C MET A 321 -9.22 -6.47 28.90
N SER A 322 -10.36 -5.81 29.14
CA SER A 322 -11.38 -5.51 28.13
C SER A 322 -10.82 -4.78 26.89
N HIS A 323 -11.21 -5.23 25.70
CA HIS A 323 -10.84 -4.60 24.42
C HIS A 323 -11.31 -3.14 24.29
N THR A 324 -12.32 -2.70 25.06
CA THR A 324 -12.71 -1.29 25.13
C THR A 324 -11.87 -0.49 26.10
N MET A 325 -11.38 -1.10 27.19
CA MET A 325 -10.40 -0.49 28.09
C MET A 325 -9.06 -0.29 27.38
N LYS A 326 -8.54 -1.29 26.65
CA LYS A 326 -7.28 -1.12 25.87
C LYS A 326 -7.35 -0.07 24.76
N LEU A 327 -8.56 0.24 24.27
CA LEU A 327 -8.78 1.34 23.35
C LEU A 327 -8.92 2.69 24.08
N TRP A 328 -9.39 2.69 25.33
CA TRP A 328 -9.42 3.88 26.19
C TRP A 328 -8.01 4.27 26.63
N GLU A 329 -7.23 3.29 27.13
CA GLU A 329 -5.80 3.40 27.42
C GLU A 329 -5.03 4.10 26.30
N ARG A 330 -5.20 3.64 25.04
CA ARG A 330 -4.57 4.25 23.86
C ARG A 330 -5.00 5.70 23.57
N VAL A 331 -6.17 6.13 24.02
CA VAL A 331 -6.64 7.52 23.87
C VAL A 331 -6.10 8.41 24.99
N VAL A 332 -5.93 7.87 26.19
CA VAL A 332 -5.26 8.55 27.31
C VAL A 332 -3.75 8.67 27.04
N GLU A 333 -3.08 7.57 26.66
CA GLU A 333 -1.66 7.53 26.28
C GLU A 333 -1.33 8.59 25.22
N ALA A 334 -2.09 8.64 24.13
CA ALA A 334 -1.89 9.59 23.02
C ALA A 334 -2.25 11.06 23.36
N ARG A 335 -2.76 11.32 24.57
CA ARG A 335 -2.96 12.68 25.12
C ARG A 335 -1.87 13.03 26.12
N LEU A 336 -1.53 12.12 27.04
CA LEU A 336 -0.46 12.33 28.01
C LEU A 336 0.90 12.54 27.31
N ARG A 337 1.19 11.79 26.24
CA ARG A 337 2.37 11.98 25.36
C ARG A 337 2.42 13.31 24.59
N LYS A 338 1.49 14.24 24.80
CA LYS A 338 1.53 15.63 24.29
C LYS A 338 1.86 16.67 25.37
N VAL A 339 1.87 16.26 26.63
CA VAL A 339 2.01 17.15 27.81
C VAL A 339 3.23 16.73 28.63
N VAL A 340 3.45 15.43 28.74
CA VAL A 340 4.57 14.82 29.44
C VAL A 340 5.73 14.60 28.46
N GLU A 341 6.83 15.30 28.70
CA GLU A 341 8.15 14.98 28.15
C GLU A 341 8.86 13.91 29.00
N ILE A 342 9.80 13.18 28.41
CA ILE A 342 10.57 12.10 29.05
C ILE A 342 12.01 12.18 28.51
N CYS A 343 12.99 12.03 29.40
CA CYS A 343 14.41 12.22 29.15
C CYS A 343 15.00 11.43 27.97
N GLU A 344 16.08 11.98 27.40
CA GLU A 344 16.82 11.40 26.27
C GLU A 344 17.41 10.02 26.62
N GLN A 345 17.79 9.81 27.88
CA GLN A 345 18.34 8.59 28.45
C GLN A 345 17.36 7.41 28.47
N GLN A 346 16.04 7.63 28.42
CA GLN A 346 15.05 6.57 28.39
C GLN A 346 14.73 6.15 26.95
N TYR A 347 15.26 5.00 26.55
CA TYR A 347 15.02 4.33 25.26
C TYR A 347 13.77 3.42 25.30
N GLY A 348 13.40 2.92 26.48
CA GLY A 348 12.27 2.03 26.69
C GLY A 348 10.91 2.71 26.49
N PHE A 349 10.03 2.07 25.70
CA PHE A 349 8.65 2.51 25.42
C PHE A 349 8.49 3.91 24.80
N MET A 350 9.57 4.53 24.33
CA MET A 350 9.57 5.84 23.69
C MET A 350 9.43 5.74 22.17
N PRO A 351 8.68 6.65 21.52
CA PRO A 351 8.57 6.68 20.07
C PRO A 351 9.91 7.04 19.43
N ARG A 352 10.23 6.44 18.28
CA ARG A 352 11.47 6.62 17.50
C ARG A 352 12.77 6.16 18.18
N LYS A 353 12.75 5.71 19.43
CA LYS A 353 13.87 5.01 20.07
C LYS A 353 13.69 3.49 19.95
N SER A 354 14.80 2.76 19.87
CA SER A 354 14.86 1.32 19.64
C SER A 354 15.82 0.61 20.61
N THR A 355 15.80 -0.72 20.65
CA THR A 355 16.82 -1.48 21.39
C THR A 355 18.19 -1.38 20.74
N THR A 356 18.27 -1.22 19.42
CA THR A 356 19.56 -1.14 18.70
C THR A 356 20.22 0.22 18.87
N ASP A 357 19.47 1.30 19.10
CA ASP A 357 20.02 2.63 19.41
C ASP A 357 20.81 2.60 20.74
N ALA A 358 20.23 1.98 21.78
CA ALA A 358 20.87 1.84 23.09
C ALA A 358 22.07 0.87 23.06
N ILE A 359 21.97 -0.25 22.33
CA ILE A 359 23.11 -1.15 22.11
C ILE A 359 24.24 -0.41 21.36
N PHE A 360 23.92 0.41 20.36
CA PHE A 360 24.88 1.15 19.55
C PHE A 360 25.59 2.26 20.36
N ALA A 361 24.85 3.02 21.18
CA ALA A 361 25.43 4.02 22.08
C ALA A 361 26.44 3.41 23.06
N LEU A 362 26.09 2.27 23.70
CA LEU A 362 27.00 1.51 24.55
C LEU A 362 28.23 1.00 23.78
N ARG A 363 28.05 0.47 22.56
CA ARG A 363 29.17 -0.04 21.75
C ARG A 363 30.14 1.06 21.34
N ILE A 364 29.65 2.22 20.87
CA ILE A 364 30.51 3.38 20.57
C ILE A 364 31.28 3.84 21.81
N LEU A 365 30.64 3.87 22.98
CA LEU A 365 31.32 4.22 24.22
C LEU A 365 32.44 3.22 24.54
N MET A 366 32.20 1.92 24.40
CA MET A 366 33.24 0.91 24.61
C MET A 366 34.36 0.99 23.57
N GLU A 367 34.04 1.07 22.28
CA GLU A 367 35.03 1.18 21.18
C GLU A 367 35.93 2.42 21.36
N LYS A 368 35.37 3.57 21.74
CA LYS A 368 36.14 4.80 22.04
C LYS A 368 37.16 4.63 23.16
N TYR A 369 36.84 3.87 24.21
CA TYR A 369 37.74 3.66 25.35
C TYR A 369 38.76 2.55 25.05
N MET A 370 38.36 1.52 24.29
CA MET A 370 39.27 0.53 23.71
C MET A 370 40.38 1.18 22.90
N ASP A 371 40.03 1.99 21.90
CA ASP A 371 41.01 2.68 21.03
C ASP A 371 41.93 3.63 21.82
N GLY A 372 41.40 4.27 22.87
CA GLY A 372 42.17 5.17 23.74
C GLY A 372 43.03 4.49 24.81
N GLN A 373 43.00 3.16 24.95
CA GLN A 373 43.66 2.39 26.03
C GLN A 373 43.31 2.87 27.46
N ARG A 374 42.10 3.42 27.62
CA ARG A 374 41.53 3.87 28.90
C ARG A 374 40.58 2.82 29.45
N GLU A 375 40.52 2.70 30.78
CA GLU A 375 39.51 1.87 31.44
C GLU A 375 38.12 2.50 31.30
N LEU A 376 37.10 1.64 31.19
CA LEU A 376 35.70 2.02 31.22
C LEU A 376 34.94 0.98 32.06
N HIS A 377 34.27 1.46 33.10
CA HIS A 377 33.52 0.65 34.04
C HIS A 377 32.03 0.72 33.69
N CYS A 378 31.40 -0.43 33.44
CA CYS A 378 30.00 -0.54 33.06
C CYS A 378 29.24 -1.43 34.06
N LEU A 379 28.16 -0.91 34.62
CA LEU A 379 27.22 -1.66 35.45
C LEU A 379 25.91 -1.88 34.69
N PHE A 380 25.43 -3.12 34.73
CA PHE A 380 24.13 -3.52 34.21
C PHE A 380 23.20 -3.83 35.39
N VAL A 381 22.23 -2.96 35.65
CA VAL A 381 21.35 -2.99 36.82
C VAL A 381 19.95 -3.45 36.41
N ASP A 382 19.42 -4.45 37.10
CA ASP A 382 18.06 -5.00 36.93
C ASP A 382 17.24 -4.76 38.21
N LEU A 383 15.96 -4.42 38.05
CA LEU A 383 15.06 -4.12 39.17
C LEU A 383 14.13 -5.32 39.52
N GLU A 384 14.01 -5.62 40.82
CA GLU A 384 13.24 -6.76 41.31
C GLU A 384 11.74 -6.65 41.00
N LYS A 385 11.30 -7.26 39.89
CA LYS A 385 9.88 -7.24 39.44
C LYS A 385 9.35 -5.81 39.26
N ALA A 386 10.12 -4.92 38.64
CA ALA A 386 9.84 -3.48 38.54
C ALA A 386 8.35 -3.11 38.38
N TYR A 387 7.69 -3.64 37.35
CA TYR A 387 6.26 -3.42 37.07
C TYR A 387 5.31 -3.78 38.23
N ASP A 388 5.62 -4.84 38.99
CA ASP A 388 4.77 -5.37 40.04
C ASP A 388 5.01 -4.65 41.40
N ARG A 389 6.13 -3.93 41.54
CA ARG A 389 6.49 -3.19 42.77
C ARG A 389 5.99 -1.75 42.80
N VAL A 390 5.76 -1.09 41.66
CA VAL A 390 5.43 0.36 41.57
C VAL A 390 4.33 0.75 42.59
N PRO A 391 4.64 1.63 43.58
CA PRO A 391 3.63 2.15 44.50
C PRO A 391 2.63 3.06 43.77
N ARG A 392 1.36 3.02 44.19
CA ARG A 392 0.30 3.80 43.53
C ARG A 392 0.39 5.29 43.80
N GLU A 393 0.63 5.66 45.06
CA GLU A 393 0.73 7.08 45.43
C GLU A 393 1.95 7.75 44.76
N GLU A 394 3.05 7.00 44.62
CA GLU A 394 4.22 7.41 43.84
C GLU A 394 3.89 7.62 42.36
N LEU A 395 3.11 6.72 41.74
CA LEU A 395 2.63 6.91 40.38
C LEU A 395 1.76 8.18 40.23
N TRP A 396 0.88 8.48 41.20
CA TRP A 396 0.06 9.71 41.15
C TRP A 396 0.90 10.96 41.36
N TYR A 397 1.89 10.90 42.25
CA TYR A 397 2.86 11.97 42.47
C TYR A 397 3.67 12.27 41.20
N CYS A 398 4.32 11.25 40.61
CA CYS A 398 5.06 11.37 39.36
C CYS A 398 4.19 11.94 38.22
N MET A 399 2.95 11.48 38.06
CA MET A 399 2.04 12.04 37.05
C MET A 399 1.78 13.53 37.27
N ARG A 400 1.48 13.97 38.49
CA ARG A 400 1.24 15.39 38.80
C ARG A 400 2.48 16.24 38.56
N ASN A 401 3.64 15.76 39.02
CA ASN A 401 4.91 16.49 38.90
C ASN A 401 5.34 16.63 37.43
N SER A 402 5.07 15.63 36.58
CA SER A 402 5.22 15.71 35.12
C SER A 402 4.11 16.51 34.40
N GLY A 403 3.42 17.42 35.07
CA GLY A 403 2.44 18.34 34.46
C GLY A 403 1.11 17.70 34.02
N VAL A 404 0.79 16.46 34.43
CA VAL A 404 -0.49 15.84 34.08
C VAL A 404 -1.63 16.48 34.86
N ALA A 405 -2.51 17.19 34.16
CA ALA A 405 -3.71 17.77 34.75
C ALA A 405 -4.53 16.74 35.55
N GLU A 406 -4.91 17.11 36.78
CA GLU A 406 -5.51 16.24 37.81
C GLU A 406 -6.69 15.37 37.31
N LYS A 407 -7.48 15.90 36.37
CA LYS A 407 -8.59 15.17 35.73
C LYS A 407 -8.14 13.87 35.03
N TYR A 408 -6.93 13.83 34.46
CA TYR A 408 -6.34 12.60 33.93
C TYR A 408 -5.75 11.71 35.03
N VAL A 409 -5.18 12.30 36.09
CA VAL A 409 -4.67 11.54 37.26
C VAL A 409 -5.82 10.73 37.86
N ARG A 410 -6.96 11.37 38.18
CA ARG A 410 -8.16 10.72 38.72
C ARG A 410 -8.74 9.63 37.81
N VAL A 411 -8.81 9.90 36.50
CA VAL A 411 -9.26 8.91 35.51
C VAL A 411 -8.33 7.68 35.47
N VAL A 412 -7.02 7.84 35.71
CA VAL A 412 -6.09 6.72 35.81
C VAL A 412 -6.13 6.06 37.20
N GLN A 413 -6.32 6.82 38.30
CA GLN A 413 -6.57 6.27 39.64
C GLN A 413 -7.73 5.26 39.62
N ASP A 414 -8.88 5.67 39.06
CA ASP A 414 -10.06 4.81 38.88
C ASP A 414 -9.82 3.60 37.94
N MET A 415 -8.75 3.61 37.13
CA MET A 415 -8.33 2.44 36.32
C MET A 415 -7.54 1.38 37.10
N TYR A 416 -6.96 1.73 38.24
CA TYR A 416 -6.24 0.81 39.13
C TYR A 416 -7.07 0.45 40.37
N GLU A 417 -7.81 1.41 40.91
CA GLU A 417 -8.80 1.22 41.97
C GLU A 417 -9.83 0.13 41.63
N ARG A 418 -10.20 -0.64 42.67
CA ARG A 418 -11.30 -1.61 42.66
C ARG A 418 -11.18 -2.69 41.56
N SER A 419 -10.02 -2.80 40.91
CA SER A 419 -9.79 -3.81 39.87
C SER A 419 -9.66 -5.21 40.47
N ARG A 420 -10.36 -6.16 39.86
CA ARG A 420 -10.41 -7.57 40.26
C ARG A 420 -9.80 -8.47 39.20
N THR A 421 -9.15 -9.53 39.65
CA THR A 421 -8.42 -10.46 38.79
C THR A 421 -8.73 -11.91 39.19
N VAL A 422 -8.89 -12.79 38.21
CA VAL A 422 -8.82 -14.25 38.39
C VAL A 422 -7.58 -14.78 37.66
N VAL A 423 -6.92 -15.80 38.19
CA VAL A 423 -5.85 -16.50 37.45
C VAL A 423 -6.47 -17.64 36.65
N ARG A 424 -6.10 -17.77 35.37
CA ARG A 424 -6.45 -18.91 34.53
C ARG A 424 -5.27 -19.88 34.44
N CYS A 425 -5.48 -21.10 34.94
CA CYS A 425 -4.54 -22.22 34.83
C CYS A 425 -5.08 -23.26 33.84
N ALA A 426 -4.40 -24.41 33.71
CA ALA A 426 -4.82 -25.48 32.82
C ALA A 426 -6.09 -26.22 33.28
N VAL A 427 -6.37 -26.20 34.58
CA VAL A 427 -7.51 -26.92 35.21
C VAL A 427 -8.72 -26.05 35.51
N GLY A 428 -8.64 -24.72 35.35
CA GLY A 428 -9.76 -23.82 35.65
C GLY A 428 -9.40 -22.34 35.78
N GLN A 429 -10.20 -21.64 36.58
CA GLN A 429 -9.95 -20.25 37.01
C GLN A 429 -10.04 -20.19 38.54
N THR A 430 -9.20 -19.36 39.16
CA THR A 430 -9.26 -19.10 40.61
C THR A 430 -10.43 -18.19 40.97
N GLU A 431 -10.66 -18.03 42.27
CA GLU A 431 -11.49 -16.96 42.83
C GLU A 431 -10.97 -15.55 42.44
N GLU A 432 -11.84 -14.54 42.59
CA GLU A 432 -11.51 -13.13 42.34
C GLU A 432 -10.73 -12.52 43.50
N PHE A 433 -9.50 -12.05 43.24
CA PHE A 433 -8.71 -11.27 44.19
C PHE A 433 -8.53 -9.81 43.72
N LYS A 434 -8.28 -8.90 44.67
CA LYS A 434 -7.93 -7.50 44.41
C LYS A 434 -6.48 -7.38 43.95
N VAL A 435 -6.17 -6.36 43.16
CA VAL A 435 -4.78 -5.94 42.89
C VAL A 435 -4.56 -4.57 43.50
N GLU A 436 -3.61 -4.45 44.42
CA GLU A 436 -3.43 -3.27 45.27
C GLU A 436 -2.11 -2.51 45.02
N VAL A 437 -1.08 -3.18 44.50
CA VAL A 437 0.23 -2.59 44.10
C VAL A 437 0.50 -2.90 42.62
N GLY A 438 1.38 -2.11 41.98
CA GLY A 438 1.94 -2.42 40.66
C GLY A 438 1.08 -2.02 39.46
N LEU A 439 1.74 -1.98 38.30
CA LEU A 439 1.20 -1.64 36.99
C LEU A 439 0.59 -2.86 36.29
N HIS A 440 -0.42 -2.62 35.45
CA HIS A 440 -1.11 -3.69 34.74
C HIS A 440 -0.26 -4.25 33.60
N GLN A 441 0.45 -5.38 33.82
CA GLN A 441 1.19 -6.09 32.77
C GLN A 441 0.25 -6.50 31.63
N GLY A 442 0.47 -5.93 30.44
CA GLY A 442 -0.40 -6.13 29.26
C GLY A 442 -1.43 -5.03 29.01
N SER A 443 -1.48 -3.98 29.83
CA SER A 443 -2.11 -2.69 29.47
C SER A 443 -1.44 -2.05 28.26
N ALA A 444 -2.16 -1.20 27.55
CA ALA A 444 -1.56 -0.29 26.57
C ALA A 444 -1.01 1.01 27.21
N LEU A 445 -1.45 1.38 28.42
CA LEU A 445 -1.06 2.61 29.10
C LEU A 445 0.08 2.40 30.11
N SER A 446 0.12 1.26 30.83
CA SER A 446 1.19 0.94 31.79
C SER A 446 2.62 1.20 31.30
N PRO A 447 3.02 0.90 30.05
CA PRO A 447 4.40 1.12 29.61
C PRO A 447 4.79 2.60 29.56
N PHE A 448 3.85 3.51 29.29
CA PHE A 448 4.12 4.94 29.36
C PHE A 448 4.10 5.46 30.80
N LEU A 449 3.17 4.96 31.64
CA LEU A 449 3.18 5.28 33.08
C LEU A 449 4.47 4.82 33.77
N PHE A 450 5.02 3.66 33.36
CA PHE A 450 6.31 3.20 33.85
C PHE A 450 7.46 4.11 33.42
N ALA A 451 7.43 4.62 32.18
CA ALA A 451 8.42 5.60 31.72
C ALA A 451 8.35 6.91 32.53
N ILE A 452 7.15 7.41 32.85
CA ILE A 452 6.96 8.59 33.72
C ILE A 452 7.58 8.37 35.11
N VAL A 453 7.31 7.21 35.72
CA VAL A 453 7.88 6.88 37.03
C VAL A 453 9.39 6.74 36.95
N MET A 454 9.95 6.01 35.98
CA MET A 454 11.40 5.87 35.85
C MET A 454 12.11 7.19 35.53
N ASP A 455 11.47 8.11 34.80
CA ASP A 455 11.97 9.45 34.58
C ASP A 455 12.12 10.21 35.91
N GLN A 456 11.00 10.33 36.64
CA GLN A 456 10.93 11.05 37.91
C GLN A 456 11.71 10.39 39.07
N LEU A 457 12.00 9.09 38.99
CA LEU A 457 12.89 8.39 39.93
C LEU A 457 14.38 8.61 39.62
N SER A 458 14.73 8.82 38.34
CA SER A 458 16.12 8.97 37.89
C SER A 458 16.60 10.42 37.83
N GLU A 459 15.71 11.39 38.02
CA GLU A 459 15.97 12.83 37.84
C GLU A 459 17.21 13.36 38.58
N GLU A 460 17.44 12.94 39.83
CA GLU A 460 18.59 13.34 40.65
C GLU A 460 19.90 12.56 40.37
N VAL A 461 19.84 11.47 39.59
CA VAL A 461 20.93 10.48 39.46
C VAL A 461 21.30 10.11 38.02
N ARG A 462 20.52 10.52 37.02
CA ARG A 462 20.79 10.30 35.60
C ARG A 462 21.87 11.24 35.08
N GLN A 463 22.88 10.67 34.43
CA GLN A 463 23.88 11.44 33.68
C GLN A 463 23.47 11.53 32.19
N GLU A 464 24.16 12.33 31.38
CA GLU A 464 23.87 12.41 29.94
C GLU A 464 24.15 11.09 29.22
N SER A 465 23.43 10.79 28.13
CA SER A 465 23.73 9.61 27.31
C SER A 465 25.07 9.83 26.59
N PRO A 466 26.00 8.86 26.56
CA PRO A 466 25.84 7.43 26.87
C PRO A 466 26.21 7.00 28.30
N TRP A 467 26.47 7.91 29.24
CA TRP A 467 26.87 7.56 30.62
C TRP A 467 25.75 6.93 31.44
N THR A 468 24.49 7.30 31.15
CA THR A 468 23.29 6.62 31.64
C THR A 468 22.40 6.23 30.47
N MET A 469 22.06 4.95 30.36
CA MET A 469 21.15 4.43 29.34
C MET A 469 20.09 3.54 29.98
N MET A 470 18.83 3.94 29.92
CA MET A 470 17.69 3.18 30.45
C MET A 470 16.87 2.58 29.32
N PHE A 471 16.51 1.30 29.44
CA PHE A 471 15.51 0.67 28.60
C PHE A 471 14.47 -0.02 29.49
N ALA A 472 13.43 0.74 29.86
CA ALA A 472 12.46 0.33 30.88
C ALA A 472 13.14 0.02 32.22
N ASP A 473 13.17 -1.26 32.62
CA ASP A 473 13.76 -1.77 33.86
C ASP A 473 15.21 -2.28 33.71
N ASP A 474 15.75 -2.35 32.49
CA ASP A 474 17.18 -2.56 32.23
C ASP A 474 17.92 -1.19 32.27
N ILE A 475 18.81 -0.97 33.25
CA ILE A 475 19.59 0.28 33.40
C ILE A 475 21.08 0.00 33.17
N VAL A 476 21.77 0.87 32.43
CA VAL A 476 23.23 0.87 32.28
C VAL A 476 23.82 2.16 32.84
N ILE A 477 24.83 2.02 33.68
CA ILE A 477 25.61 3.12 34.27
C ILE A 477 27.08 2.92 33.85
N CYS A 478 27.70 3.95 33.28
CA CYS A 478 29.09 3.93 32.82
C CYS A 478 29.93 5.00 33.52
N SER A 479 31.24 4.76 33.70
CA SER A 479 32.17 5.67 34.37
C SER A 479 33.63 5.42 33.94
N GLU A 480 34.47 6.46 34.02
CA GLU A 480 35.92 6.36 33.83
C GLU A 480 36.69 5.80 35.06
N SER A 481 36.05 5.76 36.23
CA SER A 481 36.62 5.20 37.48
C SER A 481 35.65 4.20 38.13
N ARG A 482 36.23 3.15 38.72
CA ARG A 482 35.54 2.12 39.52
C ARG A 482 34.86 2.72 40.74
N GLU A 483 35.55 3.58 41.47
CA GLU A 483 35.08 4.27 42.68
C GLU A 483 33.87 5.15 42.33
N GLN A 484 33.96 5.87 41.20
CA GLN A 484 32.86 6.70 40.73
C GLN A 484 31.67 5.87 40.21
N VAL A 485 31.88 4.68 39.64
CA VAL A 485 30.77 3.78 39.24
C VAL A 485 30.09 3.14 40.45
N GLU A 486 30.85 2.82 41.50
CA GLU A 486 30.35 2.32 42.79
C GLU A 486 29.50 3.38 43.51
N GLU A 487 29.99 4.63 43.58
CA GLU A 487 29.22 5.74 44.13
C GLU A 487 27.92 5.98 43.34
N ASN A 488 27.98 5.95 42.01
CA ASN A 488 26.78 6.10 41.19
C ASN A 488 25.78 4.95 41.40
N LEU A 489 26.25 3.71 41.58
CA LEU A 489 25.37 2.58 41.89
C LEU A 489 24.62 2.80 43.22
N GLU A 490 25.33 3.27 44.25
CA GLU A 490 24.74 3.53 45.57
C GLU A 490 23.78 4.73 45.57
N ARG A 491 24.10 5.80 44.82
CA ARG A 491 23.17 6.91 44.55
C ARG A 491 21.90 6.42 43.86
N TRP A 492 22.01 5.59 42.81
CA TRP A 492 20.87 5.00 42.12
C TRP A 492 20.05 4.06 43.02
N ARG A 493 20.72 3.21 43.82
CA ARG A 493 20.07 2.34 44.80
C ARG A 493 19.21 3.16 45.76
N PHE A 494 19.78 4.20 46.37
CA PHE A 494 19.06 5.08 47.30
C PHE A 494 17.90 5.82 46.63
N ALA A 495 18.10 6.37 45.42
CA ALA A 495 17.08 7.12 44.69
C ALA A 495 15.84 6.27 44.35
N LEU A 496 16.04 4.99 44.04
CA LEU A 496 15.00 4.01 43.75
C LEU A 496 14.33 3.46 45.02
N GLU A 497 15.13 3.04 46.01
CA GLU A 497 14.62 2.35 47.21
C GLU A 497 13.82 3.27 48.12
N ARG A 498 14.23 4.55 48.26
CA ARG A 498 13.47 5.55 49.03
C ARG A 498 12.05 5.81 48.48
N ARG A 499 11.77 5.38 47.24
CA ARG A 499 10.47 5.48 46.54
C ARG A 499 9.91 4.10 46.14
N GLY A 500 10.34 3.04 46.85
CA GLY A 500 9.73 1.71 46.82
C GLY A 500 10.20 0.75 45.71
N MET A 501 11.19 1.14 44.90
CA MET A 501 11.74 0.32 43.82
C MET A 501 13.06 -0.33 44.27
N LYS A 502 13.20 -1.65 44.14
CA LYS A 502 14.38 -2.39 44.65
C LYS A 502 15.30 -2.90 43.53
N VAL A 503 16.61 -2.72 43.71
CA VAL A 503 17.69 -3.26 42.86
C VAL A 503 17.90 -4.76 43.11
N SER A 504 18.13 -5.55 42.06
CA SER A 504 18.32 -7.00 42.16
C SER A 504 19.81 -7.37 42.23
N HIS A 505 20.30 -7.62 43.45
CA HIS A 505 21.72 -7.98 43.70
C HIS A 505 22.18 -9.16 42.84
N SER A 506 21.39 -10.25 42.79
CA SER A 506 21.72 -11.50 42.09
C SER A 506 21.64 -11.44 40.55
N LYS A 507 21.32 -10.27 39.98
CA LYS A 507 21.29 -10.02 38.53
C LYS A 507 22.08 -8.78 38.10
N THR A 508 22.46 -7.93 39.05
CA THR A 508 23.27 -6.75 38.75
C THR A 508 24.69 -7.24 38.46
N GLU A 509 25.21 -6.92 37.29
CA GLU A 509 26.46 -7.47 36.78
C GLU A 509 27.40 -6.35 36.32
N TYR A 510 28.70 -6.51 36.56
CA TYR A 510 29.75 -5.52 36.34
C TYR A 510 30.67 -5.95 35.20
N MET A 511 31.10 -5.01 34.35
CA MET A 511 32.07 -5.23 33.29
C MET A 511 33.11 -4.10 33.29
N CYS A 512 34.38 -4.45 33.08
CA CYS A 512 35.46 -3.50 32.82
C CYS A 512 35.98 -3.69 31.40
N VAL A 513 36.28 -2.59 30.69
CA VAL A 513 37.01 -2.56 29.42
C VAL A 513 38.44 -2.10 29.69
N ASN A 514 39.43 -2.65 28.98
CA ASN A 514 40.86 -2.34 29.14
C ASN A 514 41.39 -2.49 30.59
N GLU A 515 40.83 -3.45 31.33
CA GLU A 515 41.14 -3.76 32.72
C GLU A 515 42.66 -3.83 33.01
N ARG A 516 43.13 -3.01 33.95
CA ARG A 516 44.53 -2.96 34.39
C ARG A 516 44.77 -3.89 35.59
N GLU A 517 46.02 -4.32 35.78
CA GLU A 517 46.38 -5.15 36.93
C GLU A 517 46.08 -4.39 38.24
N GLY A 518 45.27 -4.99 39.11
CA GLY A 518 44.76 -4.37 40.34
C GLY A 518 43.37 -3.73 40.24
N SER A 519 42.75 -3.64 39.04
CA SER A 519 41.41 -3.05 38.88
C SER A 519 40.32 -3.93 39.52
N GLY A 520 39.95 -3.62 40.77
CA GLY A 520 39.06 -4.42 41.60
C GLY A 520 37.61 -4.62 41.12
N THR A 521 36.84 -5.32 41.93
CA THR A 521 35.38 -5.44 41.87
C THR A 521 34.69 -4.15 42.31
N VAL A 522 33.43 -3.98 41.92
CA VAL A 522 32.51 -2.95 42.42
C VAL A 522 31.65 -3.58 43.51
N ARG A 523 31.26 -2.82 44.53
CA ARG A 523 30.39 -3.29 45.62
C ARG A 523 28.99 -2.68 45.60
N LEU A 524 28.04 -3.39 46.18
CA LEU A 524 26.66 -2.96 46.43
C LEU A 524 26.29 -3.39 47.86
N GLN A 525 25.98 -2.44 48.73
CA GLN A 525 25.78 -2.66 50.18
C GLN A 525 26.97 -3.39 50.86
N GLY A 526 28.17 -3.27 50.29
CA GLY A 526 29.39 -3.97 50.73
C GLY A 526 29.59 -5.37 50.14
N GLU A 527 28.58 -5.98 49.52
CA GLU A 527 28.71 -7.23 48.77
C GLU A 527 29.36 -6.98 47.41
N GLU A 528 30.15 -7.93 46.89
CA GLU A 528 30.82 -7.75 45.59
C GLU A 528 29.91 -8.05 44.40
N VAL A 529 29.76 -7.07 43.50
CA VAL A 529 29.01 -7.20 42.25
C VAL A 529 29.78 -8.09 41.29
N LYS A 530 29.08 -9.10 40.76
CA LYS A 530 29.64 -10.13 39.88
C LYS A 530 30.26 -9.53 38.61
N LYS A 531 31.59 -9.58 38.52
CA LYS A 531 32.38 -9.14 37.35
C LYS A 531 32.26 -10.15 36.19
N LEU A 532 32.11 -9.65 34.96
CA LEU A 532 31.92 -10.44 33.74
C LEU A 532 32.68 -9.85 32.54
N GLN A 533 33.14 -10.77 31.67
CA GLN A 533 33.80 -10.45 30.40
C GLN A 533 32.84 -10.54 29.18
N GLU A 534 31.67 -11.18 29.31
CA GLU A 534 30.54 -11.05 28.36
C GLU A 534 29.22 -10.84 29.09
N PHE A 535 28.38 -9.92 28.59
CA PHE A 535 27.04 -9.63 29.10
C PHE A 535 26.01 -9.63 27.97
N LYS A 536 24.71 -9.75 28.28
CA LYS A 536 23.63 -9.82 27.28
C LYS A 536 22.63 -8.66 27.38
N TYR A 537 23.02 -7.48 26.92
CA TYR A 537 22.18 -6.28 26.90
C TYR A 537 21.15 -6.30 25.75
N LEU A 538 19.87 -6.06 26.07
CA LEU A 538 18.73 -5.91 25.13
C LEU A 538 18.61 -6.98 24.02
N GLY A 539 19.11 -8.18 24.28
CA GLY A 539 19.08 -9.30 23.35
C GLY A 539 20.42 -9.61 22.66
N SER A 540 21.37 -8.67 22.63
CA SER A 540 22.68 -8.81 22.00
C SER A 540 23.79 -9.08 23.03
N THR A 541 24.86 -9.77 22.62
CA THR A 541 26.06 -9.98 23.45
C THR A 541 27.03 -8.83 23.30
N VAL A 542 27.44 -8.27 24.43
CA VAL A 542 28.50 -7.26 24.57
C VAL A 542 29.69 -7.94 25.27
N GLN A 543 30.93 -7.60 24.88
CA GLN A 543 32.16 -8.17 25.46
C GLN A 543 33.16 -7.07 25.76
N SER A 544 33.89 -7.20 26.87
CA SER A 544 34.95 -6.28 27.32
C SER A 544 36.08 -6.10 26.30
N ASN A 545 36.36 -7.15 25.52
CA ASN A 545 37.40 -7.18 24.48
C ASN A 545 36.91 -6.74 23.09
N GLY A 546 35.70 -6.18 22.98
CA GLY A 546 35.10 -5.73 21.71
C GLY A 546 34.76 -6.83 20.70
N GLU A 547 35.02 -8.11 20.98
CA GLU A 547 34.79 -9.16 19.99
C GLU A 547 33.29 -9.41 19.72
N CYS A 548 32.95 -9.51 18.44
CA CYS A 548 31.59 -9.85 17.99
C CYS A 548 31.41 -11.30 17.50
N GLY A 549 32.48 -12.11 17.48
CA GLY A 549 32.45 -13.48 16.91
C GLY A 549 31.49 -14.45 17.62
N LYS A 550 31.28 -14.29 18.94
CA LYS A 550 30.28 -15.06 19.70
C LYS A 550 28.85 -14.63 19.33
N GLU A 551 28.63 -13.33 19.14
CA GLU A 551 27.33 -12.76 18.81
C GLU A 551 26.85 -13.19 17.42
N VAL A 552 27.71 -13.10 16.40
CA VAL A 552 27.40 -13.56 15.04
C VAL A 552 26.96 -15.03 15.03
N LYS A 553 27.63 -15.90 15.80
CA LYS A 553 27.23 -17.31 15.97
C LYS A 553 25.88 -17.47 16.68
N LYS A 554 25.59 -16.67 17.71
CA LYS A 554 24.29 -16.64 18.40
C LYS A 554 23.16 -16.22 17.44
N GLN A 555 23.35 -15.16 16.63
CA GLN A 555 22.35 -14.69 15.67
C GLN A 555 22.17 -15.62 14.45
N VAL A 556 23.24 -16.27 13.95
CA VAL A 556 23.12 -17.34 12.95
C VAL A 556 22.23 -18.50 13.45
N GLN A 557 22.38 -18.91 14.71
CA GLN A 557 21.52 -19.93 15.31
C GLN A 557 20.08 -19.43 15.57
N ALA A 558 19.89 -18.15 15.87
CA ALA A 558 18.55 -17.53 15.94
C ALA A 558 17.86 -17.54 14.56
N GLY A 559 18.58 -17.21 13.48
CA GLY A 559 18.15 -17.37 12.09
C GLY A 559 17.76 -18.82 11.77
N TRP A 560 18.59 -19.82 12.12
CA TRP A 560 18.24 -21.23 11.95
C TRP A 560 16.99 -21.64 12.75
N ASN A 561 16.80 -21.11 13.96
CA ASN A 561 15.59 -21.34 14.75
C ASN A 561 14.34 -20.71 14.11
N GLY A 562 14.46 -19.52 13.53
CA GLY A 562 13.42 -18.91 12.68
C GLY A 562 13.09 -19.79 11.48
N TRP A 563 14.12 -20.22 10.73
CA TRP A 563 13.98 -21.10 9.56
C TRP A 563 13.30 -22.42 9.89
N ARG A 564 13.67 -23.07 11.01
CA ARG A 564 13.06 -24.32 11.50
C ARG A 564 11.54 -24.15 11.71
N LYS A 565 11.10 -23.06 12.35
CA LYS A 565 9.68 -22.76 12.61
C LYS A 565 8.84 -22.59 11.33
N VAL A 566 9.40 -22.06 10.25
CA VAL A 566 8.72 -21.91 8.94
C VAL A 566 9.12 -22.97 7.91
N SER A 567 9.85 -24.02 8.30
CA SER A 567 10.39 -25.02 7.37
C SER A 567 9.31 -25.77 6.59
N GLY A 568 8.12 -25.98 7.16
CA GLY A 568 6.96 -26.54 6.45
C GLY A 568 6.46 -25.67 5.28
N VAL A 569 6.71 -24.36 5.31
CA VAL A 569 6.40 -23.42 4.21
C VAL A 569 7.60 -23.26 3.29
N LEU A 570 8.82 -23.20 3.84
CA LEU A 570 10.03 -23.00 3.05
C LEU A 570 10.45 -24.22 2.23
N CYS A 571 10.13 -25.44 2.68
CA CYS A 571 10.50 -26.69 2.00
C CYS A 571 9.38 -27.28 1.12
N ASP A 572 8.15 -26.75 1.15
CA ASP A 572 7.07 -27.27 0.30
C ASP A 572 7.31 -26.92 -1.18
N ARG A 573 7.33 -27.95 -2.03
CA ARG A 573 7.47 -27.85 -3.49
C ARG A 573 6.23 -27.26 -4.18
N LYS A 574 5.07 -27.22 -3.49
CA LYS A 574 3.84 -26.59 -4.01
C LYS A 574 3.88 -25.06 -3.87
N ILE A 575 4.67 -24.53 -2.93
CA ILE A 575 4.78 -23.09 -2.64
C ILE A 575 5.86 -22.48 -3.52
N SER A 576 5.50 -21.43 -4.27
CA SER A 576 6.42 -20.79 -5.21
C SER A 576 7.58 -20.07 -4.51
N GLU A 577 8.77 -20.09 -5.11
CA GLU A 577 9.98 -19.41 -4.61
C GLU A 577 9.76 -17.92 -4.27
N ARG A 578 8.90 -17.20 -4.99
CA ARG A 578 8.55 -15.80 -4.68
C ARG A 578 7.83 -15.63 -3.33
N ILE A 579 7.14 -16.66 -2.84
CA ILE A 579 6.52 -16.69 -1.51
C ILE A 579 7.55 -17.14 -0.47
N LYS A 580 8.32 -18.21 -0.73
CA LYS A 580 9.42 -18.65 0.15
C LYS A 580 10.41 -17.51 0.44
N GLY A 581 10.86 -16.80 -0.59
CA GLY A 581 11.75 -15.65 -0.47
C GLY A 581 11.12 -14.43 0.21
N LYS A 582 9.79 -14.30 0.25
CA LYS A 582 9.11 -13.34 1.14
C LYS A 582 9.19 -13.81 2.59
N VAL A 583 8.76 -15.04 2.87
CA VAL A 583 8.74 -15.64 4.22
C VAL A 583 10.14 -15.62 4.85
N TYR A 584 11.17 -15.96 4.08
CA TYR A 584 12.57 -15.85 4.49
C TYR A 584 12.93 -14.41 4.91
N ARG A 585 12.64 -13.40 4.07
CA ARG A 585 12.93 -11.99 4.39
C ARG A 585 12.08 -11.40 5.51
N THR A 586 10.91 -11.97 5.83
CA THR A 586 10.04 -11.47 6.91
C THR A 586 10.18 -12.22 8.23
N VAL A 587 10.77 -13.41 8.26
CA VAL A 587 10.86 -14.25 9.48
C VAL A 587 12.29 -14.71 9.79
N VAL A 588 13.08 -15.04 8.77
CA VAL A 588 14.40 -15.65 8.95
C VAL A 588 15.51 -14.60 8.96
N ARG A 589 15.59 -13.75 7.93
CA ARG A 589 16.63 -12.71 7.83
C ARG A 589 16.59 -11.71 9.01
N PRO A 590 15.43 -11.19 9.46
CA PRO A 590 15.39 -10.27 10.60
C PRO A 590 15.89 -10.92 11.90
N ALA A 591 15.55 -12.20 12.13
CA ALA A 591 16.02 -12.98 13.27
C ALA A 591 17.49 -13.43 13.17
N MET A 592 18.18 -13.14 12.05
CA MET A 592 19.59 -13.42 11.82
C MET A 592 20.45 -12.14 11.84
N LEU A 593 19.84 -10.97 11.63
CA LEU A 593 20.53 -9.67 11.58
C LEU A 593 20.33 -8.81 12.83
N TYR A 594 19.31 -9.07 13.66
CA TYR A 594 19.00 -8.27 14.85
C TYR A 594 20.24 -7.98 15.70
N GLY A 595 20.56 -6.69 15.83
CA GLY A 595 21.68 -6.20 16.63
C GLY A 595 23.04 -6.27 15.93
N LEU A 596 23.20 -7.02 14.83
CA LEU A 596 24.42 -7.00 14.02
C LEU A 596 24.58 -5.67 13.27
N GLU A 597 23.49 -4.92 13.07
CA GLU A 597 23.48 -3.53 12.61
C GLU A 597 24.24 -2.56 13.54
N THR A 598 24.52 -2.97 14.80
CA THR A 598 25.27 -2.16 15.79
C THR A 598 26.76 -2.55 15.86
N VAL A 599 27.23 -3.44 14.99
CA VAL A 599 28.49 -4.16 15.16
C VAL A 599 29.43 -3.95 13.97
N SER A 600 30.66 -3.54 14.28
CA SER A 600 31.81 -3.56 13.38
C SER A 600 32.17 -5.00 12.97
N LEU A 601 31.66 -5.46 11.82
CA LEU A 601 31.92 -6.82 11.30
C LEU A 601 33.26 -6.90 10.54
N ARG A 602 34.05 -7.94 10.83
CA ARG A 602 35.26 -8.29 10.07
C ARG A 602 34.89 -9.20 8.89
N LYS A 603 35.62 -9.16 7.77
CA LYS A 603 35.39 -9.96 6.54
C LYS A 603 35.11 -11.46 6.75
N ARG A 604 35.72 -12.06 7.78
CA ARG A 604 35.44 -13.44 8.20
C ARG A 604 34.00 -13.65 8.67
N GLN A 605 33.46 -12.73 9.46
CA GLN A 605 32.12 -12.80 10.03
C GLN A 605 31.04 -12.51 8.98
N GLU A 606 31.31 -11.59 8.06
CA GLU A 606 30.49 -11.40 6.85
C GLU A 606 30.40 -12.71 6.05
N SER A 607 31.54 -13.37 5.80
CA SER A 607 31.60 -14.69 5.15
C SER A 607 30.83 -15.76 5.93
N GLU A 608 30.91 -15.79 7.26
CA GLU A 608 30.16 -16.73 8.11
C GLU A 608 28.63 -16.50 8.00
N LEU A 609 28.17 -15.25 7.86
CA LEU A 609 26.77 -14.88 7.63
C LEU A 609 26.29 -15.24 6.21
N GLU A 610 27.05 -14.92 5.18
CA GLU A 610 26.72 -15.29 3.79
C GLU A 610 26.61 -16.81 3.62
N VAL A 611 27.55 -17.56 4.19
CA VAL A 611 27.52 -19.03 4.19
C VAL A 611 26.29 -19.56 4.92
N ALA A 612 25.82 -18.91 5.98
CA ALA A 612 24.59 -19.27 6.67
C ALA A 612 23.33 -18.98 5.82
N GLU A 613 23.22 -17.78 5.24
CA GLU A 613 22.09 -17.42 4.36
C GLU A 613 22.02 -18.33 3.12
N LEU A 614 23.14 -18.56 2.44
CA LEU A 614 23.22 -19.44 1.27
C LEU A 614 22.85 -20.89 1.63
N LYS A 615 23.25 -21.41 2.80
CA LYS A 615 22.82 -22.74 3.28
C LYS A 615 21.30 -22.77 3.49
N MET A 616 20.73 -21.80 4.20
CA MET A 616 19.27 -21.73 4.45
C MET A 616 18.46 -21.63 3.15
N LEU A 617 18.88 -20.77 2.21
CA LEU A 617 18.19 -20.57 0.94
C LEU A 617 18.29 -21.79 0.01
N ARG A 618 19.46 -22.43 -0.09
CA ARG A 618 19.63 -23.70 -0.84
C ARG A 618 18.72 -24.80 -0.27
N TRP A 619 18.57 -24.89 1.06
CA TRP A 619 17.68 -25.87 1.69
C TRP A 619 16.20 -25.58 1.39
N SER A 620 15.79 -24.31 1.29
CA SER A 620 14.42 -23.93 0.88
C SER A 620 14.12 -24.19 -0.61
N ALA A 621 15.12 -24.00 -1.49
CA ALA A 621 14.95 -24.21 -2.92
C ALA A 621 14.84 -25.71 -3.28
N TYR A 622 15.76 -26.55 -2.77
CA TYR A 622 15.91 -27.94 -3.21
C TYR A 622 15.34 -28.99 -2.22
N GLY A 623 15.17 -28.62 -0.95
CA GLY A 623 14.78 -29.53 0.15
C GLY A 623 15.90 -30.49 0.57
N LYS A 624 15.77 -31.10 1.77
CA LYS A 624 16.80 -31.99 2.36
C LYS A 624 17.30 -33.11 1.43
N VAL A 625 16.43 -33.63 0.56
CA VAL A 625 16.76 -34.73 -0.37
C VAL A 625 17.55 -34.25 -1.59
N GLY A 626 17.39 -32.98 -2.00
CA GLY A 626 18.00 -32.46 -3.23
C GLY A 626 19.52 -32.35 -3.18
N LEU A 627 20.09 -31.89 -2.06
CA LEU A 627 21.54 -31.65 -1.96
C LEU A 627 22.37 -32.93 -1.93
N ARG A 628 21.83 -34.08 -1.45
CA ARG A 628 22.55 -35.37 -1.47
C ARG A 628 22.97 -35.79 -2.88
N ARG A 629 22.25 -35.34 -3.93
CA ARG A 629 22.55 -35.63 -5.33
C ARG A 629 23.41 -34.57 -6.04
N PHE A 630 23.76 -33.48 -5.35
CA PHE A 630 24.46 -32.32 -5.93
C PHE A 630 25.85 -32.06 -5.33
N PHE A 631 26.19 -32.71 -4.22
CA PHE A 631 27.46 -32.54 -3.51
C PHE A 631 28.31 -33.81 -3.38
N GLY A 632 27.92 -34.93 -4.01
CA GLY A 632 28.74 -36.16 -4.07
C GLY A 632 29.01 -36.87 -2.73
N LEU A 633 28.41 -36.42 -1.62
CA LEU A 633 28.66 -36.97 -0.28
C LEU A 633 27.99 -38.35 -0.12
N CYS A 634 28.81 -39.41 -0.21
CA CYS A 634 28.41 -40.77 0.15
C CYS A 634 27.85 -40.86 1.58
N PRO A 635 26.75 -41.58 1.83
CA PRO A 635 26.22 -41.73 3.18
C PRO A 635 27.06 -42.74 4.00
N ALA A 636 27.98 -42.23 4.83
CA ALA A 636 28.69 -43.01 5.84
C ALA A 636 27.79 -43.37 7.05
N GLU A 637 26.56 -43.81 6.80
CA GLU A 637 25.53 -44.02 7.84
C GLU A 637 24.51 -45.10 7.42
N SER A 638 25.00 -46.19 6.80
CA SER A 638 24.17 -47.35 6.39
C SER A 638 24.93 -48.70 6.40
N ARG A 639 25.83 -48.90 7.36
CA ARG A 639 26.39 -50.22 7.70
C ARG A 639 26.21 -50.52 9.20
N ARG A 640 25.02 -50.98 9.56
CA ARG A 640 24.73 -51.69 10.83
C ARG A 640 23.75 -52.85 10.58
N GLN A 641 24.23 -53.87 9.86
CA GLN A 641 23.78 -55.27 9.92
C GLN A 641 24.66 -56.10 8.97
N ARG A 642 25.19 -57.23 9.45
CA ARG A 642 26.10 -58.17 8.74
C ARG A 642 27.48 -57.53 8.39
N LEU A 643 28.64 -58.06 8.80
CA LEU A 643 29.00 -59.21 9.65
C LEU A 643 30.00 -58.76 10.75
N GLY A 644 30.46 -59.68 11.61
CA GLY A 644 31.24 -59.38 12.82
C GLY A 644 32.77 -59.34 12.67
N HIS A 645 33.44 -59.36 13.83
CA HIS A 645 34.90 -59.44 14.07
C HIS A 645 35.79 -58.22 13.73
N GLN A 646 36.07 -57.45 14.80
CA GLN A 646 37.42 -57.20 15.37
C GLN A 646 38.50 -56.32 14.66
N VAL A 647 39.12 -55.48 15.51
CA VAL A 647 40.56 -55.09 15.56
C VAL A 647 41.10 -54.00 14.60
N LEU A 648 41.17 -52.78 15.17
CA LEU A 648 42.33 -51.86 15.28
C LEU A 648 43.22 -51.45 14.07
N ALA A 649 43.23 -50.11 13.88
CA ALA A 649 44.42 -49.22 13.91
C ALA A 649 45.22 -48.84 12.64
N CYS A 650 45.90 -47.69 12.80
CA CYS A 650 47.01 -47.11 12.02
C CYS A 650 46.75 -46.30 10.73
N VAL A 651 47.77 -45.47 10.44
CA VAL A 651 47.95 -44.26 9.60
C VAL A 651 49.42 -44.36 9.09
N PRO A 652 49.91 -43.83 7.93
CA PRO A 652 49.48 -42.64 7.14
C PRO A 652 49.45 -42.78 5.57
N GLN A 653 49.31 -41.62 4.91
CA GLN A 653 49.81 -41.14 3.59
C GLN A 653 51.17 -41.69 3.06
N PRO A 654 51.67 -41.31 1.82
CA PRO A 654 51.07 -40.67 0.62
C PRO A 654 51.53 -41.33 -0.74
N GLN A 655 51.59 -40.55 -1.85
CA GLN A 655 52.32 -40.80 -3.13
C GLN A 655 51.77 -41.89 -4.09
N ALA A 656 52.22 -42.04 -5.36
CA ALA A 656 52.52 -41.04 -6.42
C ALA A 656 52.76 -41.70 -7.81
N TRP A 657 52.23 -41.09 -8.89
CA TRP A 657 52.75 -41.06 -10.29
C TRP A 657 52.84 -42.34 -11.19
N LEU A 658 52.60 -42.07 -12.50
CA LEU A 658 53.11 -42.71 -13.74
C LEU A 658 52.57 -44.03 -14.32
N GLN A 659 52.39 -43.94 -15.67
CA GLN A 659 52.50 -44.98 -16.72
C GLN A 659 51.56 -46.21 -16.67
N GLY A 660 51.18 -46.82 -17.80
CA GLY A 660 51.38 -46.48 -19.21
C GLY A 660 51.11 -47.70 -20.11
N GLY A 661 50.49 -47.52 -21.29
CA GLY A 661 50.27 -48.64 -22.22
C GLY A 661 49.20 -48.40 -23.29
N ALA A 662 49.59 -48.55 -24.55
CA ALA A 662 48.73 -48.79 -25.71
C ALA A 662 48.86 -50.32 -26.09
N PRO A 663 48.20 -50.92 -27.13
CA PRO A 663 47.91 -50.33 -28.44
C PRO A 663 46.52 -50.65 -29.08
N ASN A 664 46.42 -50.23 -30.35
CA ASN A 664 45.35 -50.37 -31.36
C ASN A 664 45.20 -51.85 -31.85
N PRO A 665 44.26 -52.26 -32.76
CA PRO A 665 44.03 -51.62 -34.09
C PRO A 665 42.62 -51.70 -34.78
N PHE A 666 42.44 -50.86 -35.83
CA PHE A 666 41.43 -50.90 -36.94
C PHE A 666 39.92 -50.76 -36.59
N ALA A 667 38.99 -50.14 -37.37
CA ALA A 667 38.92 -49.27 -38.59
C ALA A 667 37.43 -48.74 -38.72
N LEU A 668 36.86 -47.97 -39.67
CA LEU A 668 37.23 -47.15 -40.88
C LEU A 668 36.00 -46.26 -41.31
N GLY A 669 36.16 -45.21 -42.15
CA GLY A 669 35.12 -44.69 -43.08
C GLY A 669 34.48 -43.28 -42.86
N ASP A 670 34.26 -42.52 -43.97
CA ASP A 670 33.48 -41.25 -44.19
C ASP A 670 33.32 -41.05 -45.75
N PRO A 671 33.05 -39.91 -46.47
CA PRO A 671 32.64 -38.52 -46.13
C PRO A 671 31.59 -37.76 -47.04
N THR A 672 30.67 -36.99 -46.43
CA THR A 672 29.95 -35.80 -47.01
C THR A 672 28.93 -36.04 -48.18
N ARG A 673 28.33 -35.11 -48.98
CA ARG A 673 28.50 -33.64 -49.26
C ARG A 673 27.28 -32.96 -49.98
N SER A 674 27.29 -31.61 -50.06
CA SER A 674 26.61 -30.70 -51.05
C SER A 674 25.08 -30.37 -50.96
N THR A 675 24.53 -29.60 -51.95
CA THR A 675 23.59 -28.47 -51.66
C THR A 675 22.68 -27.90 -52.80
N ARG A 676 21.42 -27.51 -52.45
CA ARG A 676 20.53 -26.42 -53.01
C ARG A 676 19.80 -26.67 -54.40
N PRO A 677 19.25 -25.67 -55.18
CA PRO A 677 17.77 -25.58 -55.45
C PRO A 677 17.31 -25.28 -56.93
N LEU A 678 16.04 -24.81 -57.13
CA LEU A 678 15.39 -24.17 -58.33
C LEU A 678 14.54 -25.09 -59.28
N THR A 679 13.66 -24.64 -60.22
CA THR A 679 12.43 -23.77 -60.17
C THR A 679 11.48 -23.97 -61.41
N THR A 680 10.16 -23.69 -61.27
CA THR A 680 9.14 -23.38 -62.37
C THR A 680 8.79 -24.49 -63.39
N TRP A 681 7.77 -24.46 -64.28
CA TRP A 681 6.72 -23.50 -64.77
C TRP A 681 5.51 -24.29 -65.42
N LEU A 682 4.31 -23.66 -65.58
CA LEU A 682 3.21 -23.90 -66.60
C LEU A 682 2.52 -25.31 -66.74
N LEU A 683 1.31 -25.46 -67.33
CA LEU A 683 0.00 -24.75 -67.19
C LEU A 683 -1.19 -25.60 -67.76
N GLY A 684 -2.42 -25.35 -67.29
CA GLY A 684 -3.71 -25.75 -67.89
C GLY A 684 -4.43 -26.94 -67.22
N SER A 685 -5.73 -27.22 -67.42
CA SER A 685 -6.93 -26.39 -67.72
C SER A 685 -8.19 -27.32 -67.71
N PHE A 686 -9.41 -26.78 -67.48
CA PHE A 686 -10.67 -27.53 -67.24
C PHE A 686 -10.65 -28.39 -65.94
N GLY A 687 -11.78 -28.80 -65.32
CA GLY A 687 -13.21 -28.55 -65.58
C GLY A 687 -14.04 -28.72 -64.28
N TYR A 688 -15.36 -28.55 -64.32
CA TYR A 688 -16.23 -28.42 -63.13
C TYR A 688 -16.36 -29.69 -62.25
N SER A 689 -15.93 -29.62 -60.98
CA SER A 689 -16.74 -30.04 -59.81
C SER A 689 -16.05 -29.72 -58.46
N ASN A 690 -16.86 -29.24 -57.50
CA ASN A 690 -16.61 -29.09 -56.05
C ASN A 690 -15.20 -28.62 -55.56
N PRO A 691 -14.99 -27.32 -55.23
CA PRO A 691 -13.65 -26.72 -55.11
C PRO A 691 -12.88 -27.06 -53.81
N SER A 692 -11.87 -27.92 -53.93
CA SER A 692 -10.93 -28.26 -52.85
C SER A 692 -9.92 -27.13 -52.58
N THR A 693 -10.16 -26.31 -51.54
CA THR A 693 -9.24 -25.21 -51.17
C THR A 693 -8.59 -25.43 -49.81
N THR A 694 -7.44 -26.11 -49.79
CA THR A 694 -6.56 -26.19 -48.61
C THR A 694 -5.93 -24.82 -48.33
N ILE A 695 -6.48 -24.06 -47.37
CA ILE A 695 -5.97 -22.73 -46.99
C ILE A 695 -4.61 -22.87 -46.28
N ARG A 696 -3.56 -22.91 -47.11
CA ARG A 696 -2.16 -22.79 -46.70
C ARG A 696 -1.93 -21.33 -46.30
N TRP A 697 -1.76 -21.07 -45.00
CA TRP A 697 -1.48 -19.71 -44.48
C TRP A 697 -0.17 -19.17 -45.03
N ARG A 698 -0.23 -18.48 -46.17
CA ARG A 698 0.93 -17.85 -46.79
C ARG A 698 1.26 -16.59 -45.99
N PHE A 699 2.40 -16.63 -45.31
CA PHE A 699 3.04 -15.46 -44.72
C PHE A 699 3.52 -14.56 -45.87
N LYS A 700 2.60 -13.79 -46.45
CA LYS A 700 2.92 -12.72 -47.41
C LYS A 700 3.07 -11.42 -46.61
N GLU A 701 3.99 -10.57 -47.04
CA GLU A 701 4.43 -9.41 -46.24
C GLU A 701 3.34 -8.35 -46.11
N GLY A 702 2.53 -8.52 -45.07
CA GLY A 702 2.13 -7.43 -44.21
C GLY A 702 3.31 -6.97 -43.32
N ILE A 703 4.46 -6.63 -43.93
CA ILE A 703 5.24 -5.51 -43.40
C ILE A 703 4.22 -4.39 -43.27
N SER A 704 4.21 -3.72 -42.12
CA SER A 704 3.21 -2.68 -41.87
C SER A 704 3.19 -1.73 -43.05
N LYS A 705 1.99 -1.47 -43.60
CA LYS A 705 1.70 -0.09 -43.97
C LYS A 705 1.92 0.72 -42.71
N ALA A 706 3.15 1.22 -42.52
CA ALA A 706 3.38 2.46 -41.82
C ALA A 706 2.30 3.40 -42.38
N PRO A 707 1.50 4.05 -41.52
CA PRO A 707 0.40 4.88 -42.01
C PRO A 707 1.00 5.82 -43.05
N LYS A 708 0.49 5.79 -44.29
CA LYS A 708 0.97 6.64 -45.40
C LYS A 708 1.16 8.03 -44.79
N GLN A 709 2.36 8.59 -44.91
CA GLN A 709 2.78 9.79 -44.19
C GLN A 709 2.17 11.06 -44.82
N LEU A 710 0.84 11.01 -44.99
CA LEU A 710 -0.06 12.07 -45.42
C LEU A 710 -0.13 13.08 -44.27
N SER A 711 0.80 14.03 -44.32
CA SER A 711 0.77 15.31 -43.61
C SER A 711 0.11 15.29 -42.22
N ALA A 712 0.82 14.76 -41.22
CA ALA A 712 0.45 14.89 -39.80
C ALA A 712 0.52 16.35 -39.27
N ASN A 713 0.78 17.30 -40.17
CA ASN A 713 1.12 18.69 -39.95
C ASN A 713 0.10 19.59 -40.68
N THR A 714 -1.20 19.32 -40.56
CA THR A 714 -2.27 20.19 -41.06
C THR A 714 -3.46 20.18 -40.11
N VAL A 715 -4.09 21.35 -39.90
CA VAL A 715 -5.17 21.57 -38.93
C VAL A 715 -6.17 22.56 -39.52
N TYR A 716 -7.46 22.45 -39.19
CA TYR A 716 -8.45 23.45 -39.57
C TYR A 716 -8.45 24.62 -38.58
N GLY A 717 -8.43 25.85 -39.10
CA GLY A 717 -8.46 27.07 -38.31
C GLY A 717 -9.84 27.40 -37.74
N GLY A 718 -10.11 28.69 -37.53
CA GLY A 718 -11.34 29.17 -36.90
C GLY A 718 -12.55 29.09 -37.83
N GLY A 719 -12.38 29.52 -39.09
CA GLY A 719 -13.41 29.56 -40.12
C GLY A 719 -13.55 28.27 -40.95
N GLY A 720 -12.73 27.25 -40.69
CA GLY A 720 -12.70 25.98 -41.42
C GLY A 720 -11.66 25.91 -42.55
N GLU A 721 -10.84 26.94 -42.72
CA GLU A 721 -9.66 26.98 -43.58
C GLU A 721 -8.58 25.96 -43.16
N LEU A 722 -7.84 25.39 -44.12
CA LEU A 722 -6.82 24.37 -43.85
C LEU A 722 -5.44 25.01 -43.64
N LEU A 723 -4.99 25.07 -42.39
CA LEU A 723 -3.69 25.58 -41.99
C LEU A 723 -2.59 24.54 -42.27
N VAL A 724 -1.50 25.01 -42.87
CA VAL A 724 -0.35 24.20 -43.33
C VAL A 724 1.01 24.68 -42.80
N SER A 725 1.09 25.93 -42.33
CA SER A 725 2.29 26.53 -41.73
C SER A 725 2.48 26.03 -40.29
N THR A 726 3.74 25.82 -39.89
CA THR A 726 4.07 25.47 -38.50
C THR A 726 3.61 26.56 -37.52
N GLY A 727 3.72 27.84 -37.89
CA GLY A 727 3.28 28.96 -37.04
C GLY A 727 1.78 28.91 -36.79
N ASP A 728 0.98 28.93 -37.86
CA ASP A 728 -0.48 28.97 -37.81
C ASP A 728 -1.05 27.72 -37.10
N ILE A 729 -0.45 26.55 -37.31
CA ILE A 729 -0.85 25.31 -36.61
C ILE A 729 -0.56 25.40 -35.11
N VAL A 730 0.58 25.97 -34.71
CA VAL A 730 0.90 26.19 -33.29
C VAL A 730 -0.05 27.24 -32.69
N GLY A 731 -0.30 28.34 -33.39
CA GLY A 731 -1.27 29.38 -32.98
C GLY A 731 -2.68 28.83 -32.79
N ARG A 732 -3.17 28.03 -33.75
CA ARG A 732 -4.48 27.34 -33.67
C ARG A 732 -4.57 26.36 -32.50
N TRP A 733 -3.46 25.72 -32.13
CA TRP A 733 -3.41 24.89 -30.91
C TRP A 733 -3.39 25.72 -29.62
N LYS A 734 -2.79 26.92 -29.61
CA LYS A 734 -2.85 27.86 -28.49
C LYS A 734 -4.30 28.32 -28.28
N GLU A 735 -4.86 29.02 -29.26
CA GLU A 735 -6.24 29.51 -29.33
C GLU A 735 -7.26 28.46 -28.84
N TYR A 736 -7.31 27.28 -29.46
CA TYR A 736 -8.28 26.23 -29.09
C TYR A 736 -8.19 25.77 -27.61
N PHE A 737 -7.00 25.79 -27.01
CA PHE A 737 -6.83 25.41 -25.60
C PHE A 737 -6.96 26.61 -24.65
N GLU A 738 -6.67 27.83 -25.11
CA GLU A 738 -6.85 29.08 -24.38
C GLU A 738 -8.36 29.38 -24.22
N ASP A 739 -9.14 29.35 -25.30
CA ASP A 739 -10.61 29.45 -25.30
C ASP A 739 -11.29 28.42 -24.39
N LEU A 740 -10.72 27.20 -24.34
CA LEU A 740 -11.25 26.08 -23.56
C LEU A 740 -10.99 26.26 -22.06
N LEU A 741 -9.83 26.82 -21.71
CA LEU A 741 -9.36 26.90 -20.34
C LEU A 741 -9.60 28.27 -19.68
N ASN A 742 -10.01 29.27 -20.48
CA ASN A 742 -10.33 30.65 -20.07
C ASN A 742 -11.65 31.14 -20.72
N PRO A 743 -12.81 30.48 -20.53
CA PRO A 743 -14.06 30.87 -21.17
C PRO A 743 -14.63 32.16 -20.55
N SER A 744 -15.08 33.08 -21.41
CA SER A 744 -15.61 34.40 -21.06
C SER A 744 -16.85 34.38 -20.15
N ASP A 745 -17.64 33.30 -20.17
CA ASP A 745 -18.90 33.15 -19.43
C ASP A 745 -18.72 32.86 -17.92
N THR A 746 -17.53 33.05 -17.34
CA THR A 746 -17.21 32.56 -15.99
C THR A 746 -17.74 33.53 -14.91
N PRO A 747 -18.69 33.12 -14.04
CA PRO A 747 -19.23 34.01 -13.01
C PRO A 747 -18.21 34.29 -11.90
N SER A 748 -17.96 35.56 -11.62
CA SER A 748 -17.16 36.02 -10.48
C SER A 748 -17.92 35.82 -9.16
N ILE A 749 -17.40 34.99 -8.27
CA ILE A 749 -17.92 34.74 -6.92
C ILE A 749 -16.94 35.33 -5.92
N GLU A 750 -17.43 36.09 -4.92
CA GLU A 750 -16.59 36.67 -3.88
C GLU A 750 -16.13 35.61 -2.86
N GLU A 751 -14.88 35.69 -2.40
CA GLU A 751 -14.26 34.64 -1.58
C GLU A 751 -14.72 34.65 -0.11
N PRO A 752 -14.98 33.48 0.52
CA PRO A 752 -15.21 33.39 1.95
C PRO A 752 -13.93 33.62 2.77
N GLU A 753 -14.07 34.29 3.92
CA GLU A 753 -12.95 34.64 4.80
C GLU A 753 -12.35 33.42 5.55
N ALA A 754 -11.04 33.48 5.80
CA ALA A 754 -10.28 32.35 6.35
C ALA A 754 -10.02 32.51 7.87
N GLU A 755 -10.89 31.93 8.70
CA GLU A 755 -10.54 31.63 10.10
C GLU A 755 -9.47 30.51 10.17
N ASP A 756 -8.27 30.82 10.67
CA ASP A 756 -7.24 29.81 10.96
C ASP A 756 -7.58 29.09 12.29
N SER A 757 -8.02 27.83 12.20
CA SER A 757 -8.22 26.94 13.36
C SER A 757 -7.06 25.95 13.50
N GLU A 758 -6.59 25.70 14.73
CA GLU A 758 -5.40 24.87 15.05
C GLU A 758 -5.52 23.36 14.72
N VAL A 759 -5.48 22.98 13.45
CA VAL A 759 -5.06 21.63 13.04
C VAL A 759 -4.32 21.69 11.70
N ASP A 760 -2.98 21.61 11.73
CA ASP A 760 -2.26 20.90 10.67
C ASP A 760 -0.83 20.53 11.06
N SER A 761 -0.37 19.35 10.65
CA SER A 761 0.97 18.84 10.94
C SER A 761 1.84 18.76 9.69
N PHE A 762 3.15 18.93 9.81
CA PHE A 762 4.08 18.83 8.68
C PHE A 762 3.96 17.51 7.90
N ILE A 763 4.33 17.53 6.61
CA ILE A 763 4.34 16.35 5.75
C ILE A 763 5.46 15.42 6.22
N THR A 764 5.10 14.22 6.64
CA THR A 764 6.04 13.24 7.17
C THR A 764 6.73 12.46 6.05
N GLN A 765 7.99 12.06 6.28
CA GLN A 765 8.71 11.21 5.32
C GLN A 765 8.01 9.86 5.11
N ALA A 766 7.22 9.39 6.08
CA ALA A 766 6.39 8.19 5.93
C ALA A 766 5.28 8.36 4.87
N GLU A 767 4.58 9.52 4.85
CA GLU A 767 3.58 9.83 3.83
C GLU A 767 4.20 9.86 2.43
N VAL A 768 5.33 10.56 2.28
CA VAL A 768 6.08 10.68 1.01
C VAL A 768 6.57 9.32 0.54
N THR A 769 7.18 8.52 1.43
CA THR A 769 7.69 7.18 1.12
C THR A 769 6.58 6.25 0.64
N GLU A 770 5.41 6.24 1.30
CA GLU A 770 4.29 5.38 0.91
C GLU A 770 3.70 5.80 -0.45
N VAL A 771 3.66 7.11 -0.74
CA VAL A 771 3.25 7.65 -2.04
C VAL A 771 4.23 7.26 -3.15
N VAL A 772 5.54 7.44 -2.94
CA VAL A 772 6.58 7.06 -3.91
C VAL A 772 6.54 5.57 -4.21
N GLN A 773 6.36 4.72 -3.20
CA GLN A 773 6.18 3.27 -3.39
C GLN A 773 4.92 2.93 -4.23
N GLN A 774 3.86 3.75 -4.15
CA GLN A 774 2.62 3.57 -4.91
C GLN A 774 2.63 4.09 -6.36
N LEU A 775 3.63 4.89 -6.75
CA LEU A 775 3.76 5.37 -8.15
C LEU A 775 3.75 4.19 -9.16
N LEU A 776 3.19 4.40 -10.35
CA LEU A 776 3.21 3.38 -11.41
C LEU A 776 4.46 3.56 -12.28
N GLY A 777 5.26 2.50 -12.40
CA GLY A 777 6.40 2.45 -13.32
C GLY A 777 5.99 2.33 -14.79
N GLY A 778 6.94 2.56 -15.69
CA GLY A 778 6.73 2.53 -17.14
C GLY A 778 5.81 3.66 -17.63
N LYS A 779 5.91 4.84 -17.03
CA LYS A 779 5.19 6.06 -17.44
C LYS A 779 6.16 7.07 -18.03
N ALA A 780 5.66 7.91 -18.94
CA ALA A 780 6.40 9.09 -19.39
C ALA A 780 6.62 10.05 -18.20
N PRO A 781 7.77 10.75 -18.15
CA PRO A 781 8.04 11.77 -17.13
C PRO A 781 7.18 13.04 -17.34
N GLY A 782 7.37 14.04 -16.48
CA GLY A 782 6.84 15.38 -16.69
C GLY A 782 7.82 16.29 -17.42
N VAL A 783 7.64 17.61 -17.26
CA VAL A 783 8.60 18.66 -17.70
C VAL A 783 9.98 18.51 -17.09
N ASP A 784 10.08 17.82 -15.95
CA ASP A 784 11.29 17.58 -15.17
C ASP A 784 12.12 16.38 -15.66
N GLU A 785 11.63 15.66 -16.68
CA GLU A 785 12.18 14.39 -17.20
C GLU A 785 12.33 13.25 -16.15
N ILE A 786 11.89 13.44 -14.90
CA ILE A 786 12.06 12.47 -13.81
C ILE A 786 11.09 11.29 -13.99
N ARG A 787 11.64 10.07 -14.07
CA ARG A 787 10.87 8.84 -14.20
C ARG A 787 10.44 8.27 -12.84
N PRO A 788 9.27 7.61 -12.72
CA PRO A 788 8.81 6.96 -11.49
C PRO A 788 9.79 5.98 -10.87
N GLU A 789 10.61 5.35 -11.69
CA GLU A 789 11.69 4.45 -11.28
C GLU A 789 12.75 5.15 -10.43
N TYR A 790 13.12 6.40 -10.77
CA TYR A 790 14.19 7.14 -10.08
C TYR A 790 13.79 7.50 -8.65
N LEU A 791 12.59 8.04 -8.45
CA LEU A 791 12.09 8.31 -7.09
C LEU A 791 11.95 7.02 -6.26
N LYS A 792 11.61 5.89 -6.89
CA LYS A 792 11.52 4.58 -6.22
C LYS A 792 12.87 3.96 -5.84
N SER A 793 13.96 4.42 -6.44
CA SER A 793 15.34 4.02 -6.08
C SER A 793 16.00 4.97 -5.08
N LEU A 794 15.34 6.06 -4.68
CA LEU A 794 15.82 6.91 -3.59
C LEU A 794 15.85 6.14 -2.27
N ASP A 795 16.91 6.38 -1.51
CA ASP A 795 17.15 5.87 -0.18
C ASP A 795 16.47 6.75 0.89
N VAL A 796 16.83 6.57 2.16
CA VAL A 796 16.32 7.39 3.26
C VAL A 796 16.74 8.86 3.13
N VAL A 797 17.95 9.14 2.64
CA VAL A 797 18.44 10.51 2.43
C VAL A 797 17.71 11.17 1.27
N GLY A 798 17.64 10.54 0.10
CA GLY A 798 16.91 11.06 -1.07
C GLY A 798 15.42 11.30 -0.80
N LEU A 799 14.78 10.42 -0.04
CA LEU A 799 13.38 10.61 0.40
C LEU A 799 13.23 11.73 1.44
N SER A 800 14.24 12.02 2.27
CA SER A 800 14.20 13.15 3.20
C SER A 800 14.28 14.50 2.47
N TRP A 801 15.09 14.62 1.41
CA TRP A 801 15.14 15.81 0.54
C TRP A 801 13.81 16.06 -0.17
N LEU A 802 13.19 15.02 -0.74
CA LEU A 802 11.85 15.13 -1.34
C LEU A 802 10.79 15.52 -0.29
N THR A 803 10.93 15.03 0.94
CA THR A 803 10.05 15.41 2.06
C THR A 803 10.26 16.88 2.49
N ARG A 804 11.50 17.37 2.49
CA ARG A 804 11.82 18.78 2.76
C ARG A 804 11.19 19.69 1.69
N LEU A 805 11.30 19.32 0.42
CA LEU A 805 10.69 20.06 -0.70
C LEU A 805 9.16 20.13 -0.59
N CYS A 806 8.51 19.00 -0.28
CA CYS A 806 7.06 18.98 0.04
C CYS A 806 6.69 19.88 1.23
N ASN A 807 7.55 19.97 2.27
CA ASN A 807 7.29 20.84 3.42
C ASN A 807 7.51 22.32 3.12
N ILE A 808 8.46 22.68 2.25
CA ILE A 808 8.63 24.08 1.79
C ILE A 808 7.38 24.54 1.03
N ALA A 809 6.84 23.71 0.15
CA ALA A 809 5.59 24.00 -0.55
C ALA A 809 4.39 24.14 0.42
N TRP A 810 4.29 23.21 1.38
CA TRP A 810 3.27 23.22 2.43
C TRP A 810 3.34 24.45 3.37
N GLN A 811 4.55 24.89 3.74
CA GLN A 811 4.76 26.04 4.62
C GLN A 811 4.50 27.37 3.92
N SER A 812 4.96 27.52 2.67
CA SER A 812 4.80 28.74 1.89
C SER A 812 3.39 28.91 1.31
N GLY A 813 2.66 27.81 1.10
CA GLY A 813 1.43 27.81 0.31
C GLY A 813 1.69 27.97 -1.20
N THR A 814 2.93 27.78 -1.66
CA THR A 814 3.35 27.98 -3.06
C THR A 814 4.20 26.82 -3.54
N VAL A 815 4.04 26.40 -4.80
CA VAL A 815 4.87 25.35 -5.40
C VAL A 815 5.99 25.93 -6.27
N PRO A 816 7.10 25.19 -6.51
CA PRO A 816 8.08 25.55 -7.53
C PRO A 816 7.44 25.73 -8.92
N LEU A 817 8.01 26.60 -9.76
CA LEU A 817 7.47 26.91 -11.09
C LEU A 817 7.30 25.64 -11.95
N ASP A 818 8.26 24.70 -11.90
CA ASP A 818 8.23 23.40 -12.58
C ASP A 818 7.03 22.51 -12.19
N TRP A 819 6.39 22.78 -11.04
CA TRP A 819 5.20 22.06 -10.57
C TRP A 819 3.91 22.74 -11.03
N ALA A 820 3.91 24.08 -11.14
CA ALA A 820 2.80 24.87 -11.66
C ALA A 820 2.74 24.93 -13.19
N THR A 821 3.85 24.69 -13.88
CA THR A 821 3.95 24.79 -15.34
C THR A 821 3.36 23.55 -16.02
N GLY A 822 2.28 23.74 -16.77
CA GLY A 822 1.61 22.69 -17.52
C GLY A 822 2.08 22.59 -18.98
N VAL A 823 2.51 21.41 -19.42
CA VAL A 823 2.58 21.11 -20.87
C VAL A 823 1.34 20.33 -21.28
N VAL A 824 0.43 20.94 -22.03
CA VAL A 824 -0.70 20.24 -22.65
C VAL A 824 -0.21 19.50 -23.89
N VAL A 825 -0.36 18.17 -23.89
CA VAL A 825 -0.07 17.30 -25.03
C VAL A 825 -1.40 16.87 -25.66
N PRO A 826 -1.73 17.30 -26.90
CA PRO A 826 -2.96 16.90 -27.57
C PRO A 826 -2.93 15.43 -27.97
N LEU A 827 -3.79 14.60 -27.35
CA LEU A 827 -3.93 13.18 -27.66
C LEU A 827 -5.23 12.91 -28.45
N PHE A 828 -5.10 12.47 -29.70
CA PHE A 828 -6.22 12.17 -30.60
C PHE A 828 -7.20 11.14 -30.02
N LYS A 829 -8.50 11.46 -30.00
CA LYS A 829 -9.59 10.65 -29.40
C LYS A 829 -10.36 9.83 -30.45
N LYS A 830 -11.00 10.50 -31.40
CA LYS A 830 -11.79 9.94 -32.53
C LYS A 830 -12.15 11.06 -33.52
N GLY A 831 -12.53 10.74 -34.76
CA GLY A 831 -12.97 11.73 -35.76
C GLY A 831 -11.89 12.11 -36.78
N ASP A 832 -12.01 13.28 -37.41
CA ASP A 832 -10.96 13.85 -38.27
C ASP A 832 -9.78 14.34 -37.41
N ARG A 833 -8.56 14.06 -37.85
CA ARG A 833 -7.31 14.48 -37.20
C ARG A 833 -6.98 15.96 -37.41
N ARG A 834 -7.61 16.63 -38.36
CA ARG A 834 -7.40 18.05 -38.64
C ARG A 834 -8.20 18.97 -37.71
N VAL A 835 -9.13 18.44 -36.92
CA VAL A 835 -10.01 19.25 -36.05
C VAL A 835 -9.54 19.16 -34.60
N CYS A 836 -9.20 20.29 -33.97
CA CYS A 836 -8.66 20.33 -32.60
C CYS A 836 -9.60 19.71 -31.54
N SER A 837 -10.92 19.86 -31.69
CA SER A 837 -11.92 19.29 -30.77
C SER A 837 -11.98 17.75 -30.75
N ASN A 838 -11.34 17.08 -31.71
CA ASN A 838 -11.18 15.62 -31.73
C ASN A 838 -9.99 15.11 -30.88
N TYR A 839 -9.26 16.00 -30.21
CA TYR A 839 -8.14 15.70 -29.33
C TYR A 839 -8.48 15.97 -27.86
N ARG A 840 -7.79 15.27 -26.96
CA ARG A 840 -7.87 15.45 -25.51
C ARG A 840 -6.56 16.06 -25.01
N GLY A 841 -6.64 17.19 -24.31
CA GLY A 841 -5.48 17.72 -23.58
C GLY A 841 -5.12 16.78 -22.43
N ILE A 842 -3.83 16.47 -22.30
CA ILE A 842 -3.26 15.76 -21.15
C ILE A 842 -2.09 16.60 -20.65
N THR A 843 -1.99 16.82 -19.34
CA THR A 843 -0.93 17.64 -18.72
C THR A 843 0.03 16.76 -17.92
N PRO A 844 1.23 16.42 -18.43
CA PRO A 844 2.24 15.65 -17.69
C PRO A 844 2.95 16.54 -16.65
N LEU A 845 2.29 16.78 -15.51
CA LEU A 845 2.86 17.53 -14.37
C LEU A 845 4.21 16.96 -13.90
N SER A 846 5.04 17.76 -13.24
CA SER A 846 6.25 17.30 -12.54
C SER A 846 5.97 16.08 -11.64
N LEU A 847 6.92 15.16 -11.54
CA LEU A 847 6.80 13.93 -10.74
C LEU A 847 6.87 14.20 -9.22
N PRO A 848 7.81 15.02 -8.67
CA PRO A 848 7.67 15.59 -7.33
C PRO A 848 6.34 16.31 -7.10
N GLY A 849 5.85 17.11 -8.06
CA GLY A 849 4.51 17.72 -7.98
C GLY A 849 3.38 16.70 -7.86
N LYS A 850 3.44 15.60 -8.63
CA LYS A 850 2.52 14.45 -8.52
C LYS A 850 2.62 13.73 -7.17
N VAL A 851 3.81 13.65 -6.56
CA VAL A 851 4.01 13.11 -5.21
C VAL A 851 3.34 14.03 -4.17
N TYR A 852 3.57 15.34 -4.24
CA TYR A 852 2.96 16.33 -3.36
C TYR A 852 1.42 16.32 -3.47
N SER A 853 0.89 16.42 -4.70
CA SER A 853 -0.54 16.27 -5.03
C SER A 853 -1.16 15.00 -4.43
N ARG A 854 -0.44 13.88 -4.44
CA ARG A 854 -0.89 12.60 -3.88
C ARG A 854 -0.78 12.53 -2.35
N VAL A 855 0.09 13.31 -1.72
CA VAL A 855 0.08 13.51 -0.25
C VAL A 855 -1.13 14.36 0.15
N LEU A 856 -1.41 15.47 -0.56
CA LEU A 856 -2.57 16.31 -0.28
C LEU A 856 -3.89 15.54 -0.46
N GLU A 857 -4.05 14.76 -1.53
CA GLU A 857 -5.22 13.90 -1.74
C GLU A 857 -5.48 12.93 -0.57
N ARG A 858 -4.41 12.43 0.06
CA ARG A 858 -4.48 11.55 1.22
C ARG A 858 -4.84 12.26 2.52
N ARG A 859 -4.62 13.58 2.62
CA ARG A 859 -5.04 14.45 3.74
C ARG A 859 -6.47 14.97 3.57
N VAL A 860 -6.86 15.33 2.35
CA VAL A 860 -8.23 15.77 2.00
C VAL A 860 -9.23 14.62 2.12
N ARG A 861 -8.93 13.43 1.59
CA ARG A 861 -9.91 12.33 1.51
C ARG A 861 -10.55 11.92 2.85
N PRO A 862 -9.82 11.78 3.97
CA PRO A 862 -10.43 11.46 5.27
C PRO A 862 -11.48 12.47 5.76
N LEU A 863 -11.38 13.74 5.33
CA LEU A 863 -12.31 14.82 5.66
C LEU A 863 -13.54 14.78 4.76
N VAL A 864 -13.33 14.60 3.44
CA VAL A 864 -14.36 14.74 2.41
C VAL A 864 -15.17 13.45 2.14
N GLU A 865 -14.53 12.29 2.13
CA GLU A 865 -15.15 10.97 1.85
C GLU A 865 -16.41 10.61 2.70
N PRO A 866 -16.59 11.09 3.95
CA PRO A 866 -17.80 10.88 4.76
C PRO A 866 -19.06 11.63 4.29
N TRP A 867 -18.91 12.67 3.46
CA TRP A 867 -19.98 13.55 2.95
C TRP A 867 -20.53 13.09 1.60
N ILE A 868 -19.65 12.75 0.65
CA ILE A 868 -20.02 12.36 -0.73
C ILE A 868 -21.12 11.27 -0.74
N GLN A 869 -22.24 11.52 -1.44
CA GLN A 869 -23.44 10.68 -1.38
C GLN A 869 -23.28 9.33 -2.09
N GLU A 870 -24.21 8.39 -1.93
CA GLU A 870 -23.99 7.01 -2.38
C GLU A 870 -24.11 6.82 -3.91
N GLU A 871 -24.63 7.80 -4.62
CA GLU A 871 -24.89 7.84 -6.06
C GLU A 871 -23.60 8.06 -6.85
N GLN A 872 -22.73 8.97 -6.38
CA GLN A 872 -21.41 9.26 -6.97
C GLN A 872 -20.41 8.13 -6.64
N CYS A 873 -20.11 7.31 -7.64
CA CYS A 873 -19.29 6.11 -7.51
C CYS A 873 -17.87 6.23 -8.10
N SER A 874 -17.54 7.30 -8.81
CA SER A 874 -16.19 7.47 -9.35
C SER A 874 -15.16 7.77 -8.25
N PHE A 875 -13.88 7.45 -8.53
CA PHE A 875 -12.69 7.87 -7.75
C PHE A 875 -12.73 7.67 -6.21
N ARG A 876 -13.56 6.74 -5.72
CA ARG A 876 -13.78 6.45 -4.30
C ARG A 876 -13.34 5.04 -3.87
N PRO A 877 -12.77 4.88 -2.66
CA PRO A 877 -12.31 3.60 -2.15
C PRO A 877 -13.49 2.66 -1.90
N SER A 878 -13.42 1.45 -2.47
CA SER A 878 -14.50 0.45 -2.41
C SER A 878 -15.74 0.76 -3.28
N ARG A 879 -15.67 1.75 -4.18
CA ARG A 879 -16.58 1.90 -5.32
C ARG A 879 -15.90 1.44 -6.61
N GLY A 880 -16.69 1.09 -7.63
CA GLY A 880 -16.19 0.83 -8.98
C GLY A 880 -17.31 0.70 -10.01
N THR A 881 -16.95 0.65 -11.30
CA THR A 881 -17.92 0.61 -12.40
C THR A 881 -18.93 -0.55 -12.31
N LEU A 882 -18.49 -1.69 -11.78
CA LEU A 882 -19.34 -2.87 -11.56
C LEU A 882 -20.49 -2.62 -10.57
N ASP A 883 -20.35 -1.67 -9.64
CA ASP A 883 -21.41 -1.38 -8.65
C ASP A 883 -22.63 -0.77 -9.35
N GLN A 884 -22.43 0.20 -10.25
CA GLN A 884 -23.52 0.83 -11.02
C GLN A 884 -23.95 0.00 -12.22
N LEU A 885 -23.05 -0.74 -12.87
CA LEU A 885 -23.46 -1.74 -13.87
C LEU A 885 -24.41 -2.76 -13.23
N TYR A 886 -24.19 -3.16 -11.98
CA TYR A 886 -25.14 -4.01 -11.26
C TYR A 886 -26.47 -3.30 -11.01
N THR A 887 -26.48 -2.06 -10.50
CA THR A 887 -27.72 -1.28 -10.28
C THR A 887 -28.52 -1.14 -11.58
N LEU A 888 -27.90 -0.70 -12.67
CA LEU A 888 -28.53 -0.55 -13.98
C LEU A 888 -29.07 -1.90 -14.47
N HIS A 889 -28.30 -2.99 -14.40
CA HIS A 889 -28.81 -4.31 -14.78
C HIS A 889 -29.91 -4.85 -13.84
N ARG A 890 -30.03 -4.39 -12.58
CA ARG A 890 -31.20 -4.68 -11.73
C ARG A 890 -32.44 -3.91 -12.18
N VAL A 891 -32.32 -2.62 -12.49
CA VAL A 891 -33.43 -1.80 -13.02
C VAL A 891 -33.97 -2.42 -14.31
N LEU A 892 -33.08 -2.76 -15.23
CA LEU A 892 -33.43 -3.39 -16.52
C LEU A 892 -34.10 -4.76 -16.32
N GLU A 893 -33.53 -5.64 -15.50
CA GLU A 893 -34.13 -6.96 -15.26
C GLU A 893 -35.47 -6.86 -14.51
N GLY A 894 -35.63 -5.91 -13.57
CA GLY A 894 -36.90 -5.65 -12.89
C GLY A 894 -37.99 -5.08 -13.82
N SER A 895 -37.64 -4.14 -14.70
CA SER A 895 -38.54 -3.66 -15.76
C SER A 895 -39.08 -4.81 -16.61
N TRP A 896 -38.19 -5.73 -17.02
CA TRP A 896 -38.56 -6.96 -17.75
C TRP A 896 -39.36 -7.98 -16.93
N GLU A 897 -39.09 -8.10 -15.62
CA GLU A 897 -39.78 -9.03 -14.71
C GLU A 897 -41.23 -8.58 -14.39
N PHE A 898 -41.45 -7.28 -14.23
CA PHE A 898 -42.76 -6.71 -13.84
C PHE A 898 -43.54 -6.04 -14.99
N ALA A 899 -43.05 -6.16 -16.23
CA ALA A 899 -43.64 -5.55 -17.43
C ALA A 899 -43.86 -4.01 -17.33
N GLN A 900 -43.09 -3.32 -16.50
CA GLN A 900 -43.19 -1.87 -16.33
C GLN A 900 -42.23 -1.12 -17.25
N PRO A 901 -42.67 -0.02 -17.89
CA PRO A 901 -41.78 0.82 -18.69
C PRO A 901 -40.71 1.46 -17.80
N VAL A 902 -39.47 1.53 -18.30
CA VAL A 902 -38.43 2.36 -17.68
C VAL A 902 -37.74 3.19 -18.74
N HIS A 903 -37.75 4.49 -18.50
CA HIS A 903 -37.17 5.53 -19.34
C HIS A 903 -35.80 5.92 -18.75
N MET A 904 -34.78 6.01 -19.59
CA MET A 904 -33.40 6.30 -19.18
C MET A 904 -32.76 7.33 -20.12
N CYS A 905 -32.18 8.38 -19.55
CA CYS A 905 -31.30 9.30 -20.28
C CYS A 905 -29.85 9.13 -19.82
N PHE A 906 -28.95 8.90 -20.78
CA PHE A 906 -27.51 8.86 -20.58
C PHE A 906 -26.94 10.24 -20.96
N VAL A 907 -26.51 11.02 -19.96
CA VAL A 907 -26.10 12.41 -20.13
C VAL A 907 -24.58 12.50 -20.26
N ASP A 908 -24.09 13.11 -21.34
CA ASP A 908 -22.66 13.37 -21.59
C ASP A 908 -22.38 14.87 -21.40
N LEU A 909 -21.27 15.20 -20.75
CA LEU A 909 -20.89 16.58 -20.41
C LEU A 909 -19.81 17.11 -21.36
N GLU A 910 -19.97 18.36 -21.80
CA GLU A 910 -19.01 18.98 -22.72
C GLU A 910 -17.66 19.24 -22.05
N LYS A 911 -16.65 18.43 -22.40
CA LYS A 911 -15.25 18.61 -21.96
C LYS A 911 -15.16 18.75 -20.43
N ALA A 912 -15.88 17.90 -19.70
CA ALA A 912 -16.22 18.09 -18.28
C ALA A 912 -15.05 18.48 -17.35
N PHE A 913 -13.88 17.86 -17.50
CA PHE A 913 -12.68 18.17 -16.70
C PHE A 913 -12.11 19.56 -16.97
N ASP A 914 -12.34 20.09 -18.17
CA ASP A 914 -11.79 21.37 -18.65
C ASP A 914 -12.71 22.54 -18.27
N ARG A 915 -14.04 22.31 -18.16
CA ARG A 915 -15.04 23.34 -17.76
C ARG A 915 -15.20 23.57 -16.25
N VAL A 916 -14.49 22.84 -15.37
CA VAL A 916 -14.71 22.90 -13.91
C VAL A 916 -14.47 24.30 -13.34
N PRO A 917 -15.45 24.99 -12.74
CA PRO A 917 -15.22 26.30 -12.13
C PRO A 917 -14.39 26.16 -10.85
N ARG A 918 -13.29 26.92 -10.75
CA ARG A 918 -12.38 26.83 -9.60
C ARG A 918 -12.90 27.48 -8.33
N GLY A 919 -13.71 28.54 -8.43
CA GLY A 919 -14.36 29.17 -7.26
C GLY A 919 -15.19 28.16 -6.46
N ILE A 920 -16.22 27.58 -7.11
CA ILE A 920 -17.10 26.55 -6.54
C ILE A 920 -16.31 25.39 -5.93
N LEU A 921 -15.22 24.96 -6.56
CA LEU A 921 -14.34 23.91 -6.02
C LEU A 921 -13.72 24.29 -4.66
N TRP A 922 -13.33 25.55 -4.45
CA TRP A 922 -12.77 26.01 -3.19
C TRP A 922 -13.83 26.08 -2.08
N ASP A 923 -15.03 26.57 -2.41
CA ASP A 923 -16.15 26.70 -1.48
C ASP A 923 -16.62 25.31 -1.00
N VAL A 924 -16.81 24.38 -1.94
CA VAL A 924 -17.18 22.98 -1.65
C VAL A 924 -16.13 22.29 -0.77
N LEU A 925 -14.83 22.56 -0.98
CA LEU A 925 -13.78 22.03 -0.11
C LEU A 925 -13.86 22.61 1.30
N TRP A 926 -14.12 23.92 1.44
CA TRP A 926 -14.30 24.62 2.71
C TRP A 926 -15.51 24.10 3.52
N GLU A 927 -16.64 23.88 2.85
CA GLU A 927 -17.85 23.28 3.42
C GLU A 927 -17.62 21.84 3.90
N TYR A 928 -16.96 21.02 3.07
CA TYR A 928 -16.62 19.63 3.40
C TYR A 928 -15.49 19.51 4.45
N GLY A 929 -15.01 20.63 4.99
CA GLY A 929 -14.13 20.72 6.16
C GLY A 929 -12.64 20.81 5.85
N VAL A 930 -12.27 21.17 4.61
CA VAL A 930 -10.89 21.41 4.20
C VAL A 930 -10.60 22.91 4.33
N ARG A 931 -9.86 23.29 5.38
CA ARG A 931 -9.61 24.69 5.75
C ARG A 931 -8.12 24.95 5.97
N GLY A 932 -7.75 26.20 6.27
CA GLY A 932 -6.41 26.57 6.73
C GLY A 932 -5.27 26.14 5.78
N PRO A 933 -4.14 25.64 6.30
CA PRO A 933 -2.98 25.24 5.50
C PRO A 933 -3.31 24.21 4.41
N LEU A 934 -4.13 23.19 4.71
CA LEU A 934 -4.52 22.19 3.71
C LEU A 934 -5.26 22.78 2.51
N LEU A 935 -6.15 23.76 2.70
CA LEU A 935 -6.84 24.42 1.59
C LEU A 935 -5.87 25.31 0.79
N ARG A 936 -4.98 26.05 1.46
CA ARG A 936 -3.93 26.86 0.81
C ARG A 936 -3.00 25.97 -0.04
N ALA A 937 -2.56 24.83 0.50
CA ALA A 937 -1.75 23.85 -0.22
C ALA A 937 -2.48 23.23 -1.43
N VAL A 938 -3.79 22.97 -1.33
CA VAL A 938 -4.58 22.47 -2.47
C VAL A 938 -4.83 23.54 -3.55
N ARG A 939 -5.00 24.81 -3.16
CA ARG A 939 -5.08 25.97 -4.07
C ARG A 939 -3.76 26.27 -4.79
N SER A 940 -2.63 25.72 -4.33
CA SER A 940 -1.29 25.92 -4.91
C SER A 940 -0.91 24.96 -6.06
N LEU A 941 -1.86 24.16 -6.57
CA LEU A 941 -1.66 23.06 -7.54
C LEU A 941 -2.64 23.09 -8.73
#